data_AF-A0A7W9SMW1-F1
#
_entry.id   AF-A0A7W9SMW1-F1
#
_cell.length_a   1.000
_cell.length_b   1.000
_cell.length_c   1.000
_cell.angle_alpha   90.00
_cell.angle_beta   90.00
_cell.angle_gamma   90.00
#
_symmetry.space_group_name_H-M   'P 1'
#
loop_
_entity.id
_entity.type
_entity.pdbx_description
1 polymer ?
#
loop_
_entity_poly.entity_id
_entity_poly.type
_entity_poly.pdbx_seq_one_letter_code
_entity_poly.pdbx_strand_id
1 'polypeptide(L)'
;MPTANKVEVAVRPLTDVERDNLLADSYLSDLVYDALLERGEASKISEIAQEINNPNIGFAIVRTALDKSSRFVYMARLWNLSARYMDVTRSLERNLMDVIRAAGRPLSTAQLATELSVIYNRPSETYFGLLSKVLGNEHLYVKGPGSSYGLAEWLPLVDGENLDEVALDNKLKPESLAPYQALSSKVGWAKNAYAEASYKTVAALKGRPVSHRLLGVLAWSVLGADYEPAAHLAACLADSRLVWLSAEKGRGRWITRETAERLERLLADRASHLAEEVEEAPAPVVAVAEPVVESVAEPVAETAQEPVLEAVPEPVVVEDEVKPLTVGEEDLAAIATVVSERGVPVEVSELLALQYEVVPGDPSYKNDVTLLEARLKSDARFLYVGAGRFREAGTLPPFIYDLPEFLAFPELQFVSMDGEIMDEEIEDEGFAGSLRQDIYSPLAQDAGDDEGPNTSPIPDDGVLLVVKAHHKEIGTFPLCQIPAGFFPEDAPLVEVTLREEDGTTHDLWVNNEHRLAFNFFGLYEKLAADSGGCLRLSATTRPYEFRVEVLEETDPQLYLSPERYAELLSAREQAEESGDVATFDIVCELLEEYPKGLDFLQLLTEVNVVRRVTRRKLASILSNYFCFVQKAGTGQWRFDTKKRDMGTDRTKRKYLKR
;
A
#
# COMPACT_ATOMS: atom_id res chain seq x y z
N MET A 1 36.28 -47.79 -26.76
CA MET A 1 36.24 -46.54 -25.99
C MET A 1 35.52 -45.49 -26.82
N PRO A 2 34.28 -45.10 -26.50
CA PRO A 2 33.63 -43.98 -27.16
C PRO A 2 33.88 -42.68 -26.36
N THR A 3 34.25 -41.65 -27.10
CA THR A 3 34.45 -40.26 -26.66
C THR A 3 33.12 -39.64 -26.23
N ALA A 4 33.05 -39.16 -24.99
CA ALA A 4 31.91 -38.42 -24.46
C ALA A 4 31.88 -37.00 -25.06
N ASN A 5 30.84 -36.71 -25.85
CA ASN A 5 30.49 -35.36 -26.27
C ASN A 5 29.99 -34.55 -25.06
N LYS A 6 30.73 -33.51 -24.66
CA LYS A 6 30.22 -32.44 -23.82
C LYS A 6 29.29 -31.57 -24.68
N VAL A 7 27.99 -31.64 -24.40
CA VAL A 7 27.02 -30.67 -24.88
C VAL A 7 27.19 -29.41 -24.03
N GLU A 8 27.84 -28.37 -24.58
CA GLU A 8 27.77 -27.02 -24.02
C GLU A 8 26.37 -26.47 -24.28
N VAL A 9 25.54 -26.46 -23.24
CA VAL A 9 24.26 -25.76 -23.25
C VAL A 9 24.57 -24.27 -23.20
N ALA A 10 24.34 -23.56 -24.31
CA ALA A 10 24.47 -22.11 -24.39
C ALA A 10 23.41 -21.44 -23.49
N VAL A 11 23.85 -20.85 -22.38
CA VAL A 11 22.99 -20.12 -21.45
C VAL A 11 22.55 -18.80 -22.10
N ARG A 12 21.23 -18.60 -22.22
CA ARG A 12 20.63 -17.36 -22.73
C ARG A 12 21.03 -16.17 -21.85
N PRO A 13 21.35 -14.99 -22.41
CA PRO A 13 21.62 -13.78 -21.62
C PRO A 13 20.35 -13.30 -20.90
N LEU A 14 20.51 -12.92 -19.63
CA LEU A 14 19.43 -12.40 -18.79
C LEU A 14 18.92 -11.04 -19.28
N THR A 15 17.60 -10.88 -19.29
CA THR A 15 16.90 -9.61 -19.50
C THR A 15 17.22 -8.61 -18.38
N ASP A 16 16.94 -7.32 -18.60
CA ASP A 16 17.17 -6.29 -17.57
C ASP A 16 16.29 -6.51 -16.33
N VAL A 17 15.04 -6.98 -16.53
CA VAL A 17 14.11 -7.32 -15.44
C VAL A 17 14.61 -8.50 -14.60
N GLU A 18 15.06 -9.59 -15.24
CA GLU A 18 15.63 -10.74 -14.52
C GLU A 18 16.88 -10.34 -13.72
N ARG A 19 17.69 -9.41 -14.25
CA ARG A 19 18.87 -8.89 -13.54
C ARG A 19 18.48 -8.04 -12.32
N ASP A 20 17.50 -7.15 -12.46
CA ASP A 20 17.01 -6.34 -11.34
C ASP A 20 16.37 -7.24 -10.26
N ASN A 21 15.65 -8.31 -10.64
CA ASN A 21 15.09 -9.28 -9.69
C ASN A 21 16.16 -10.04 -8.89
N LEU A 22 17.18 -10.58 -9.55
CA LEU A 22 18.30 -11.24 -8.86
C LEU A 22 19.05 -10.29 -7.94
N LEU A 23 19.14 -9.02 -8.34
CA LEU A 23 19.77 -7.98 -7.53
C LEU A 23 18.94 -7.65 -6.29
N ALA A 24 17.61 -7.53 -6.44
CA ALA A 24 16.68 -7.33 -5.34
C ALA A 24 16.71 -8.49 -4.35
N ASP A 25 16.75 -9.74 -4.83
CA ASP A 25 16.85 -10.93 -3.97
C ASP A 25 18.17 -10.95 -3.18
N SER A 26 19.29 -10.54 -3.82
CA SER A 26 20.59 -10.42 -3.14
C SER A 26 20.56 -9.32 -2.07
N TYR A 27 19.98 -8.16 -2.39
CA TYR A 27 19.84 -7.04 -1.46
C TYR A 27 18.96 -7.41 -0.26
N LEU A 28 17.81 -8.04 -0.50
CA LEU A 28 16.93 -8.50 0.55
C LEU A 28 17.61 -9.56 1.44
N SER A 29 18.36 -10.48 0.85
CA SER A 29 19.14 -11.46 1.63
C SER A 29 20.18 -10.80 2.53
N ASP A 30 20.76 -9.67 2.12
CA ASP A 30 21.65 -8.89 2.97
C ASP A 30 20.87 -8.26 4.14
N LEU A 31 19.73 -7.60 3.88
CA LEU A 31 18.91 -7.02 4.95
C LEU A 31 18.42 -8.06 5.97
N VAL A 32 17.98 -9.23 5.51
CA VAL A 32 17.56 -10.33 6.39
C VAL A 32 18.73 -10.86 7.22
N TYR A 33 19.92 -10.96 6.62
CA TYR A 33 21.12 -11.37 7.36
C TYR A 33 21.49 -10.36 8.44
N ASP A 34 21.34 -9.06 8.15
CA ASP A 34 21.62 -7.98 9.09
C ASP A 34 20.70 -8.02 10.30
N ALA A 35 19.40 -8.20 10.05
CA ALA A 35 18.41 -8.34 11.09
C ALA A 35 18.74 -9.53 12.03
N LEU A 36 19.04 -10.70 11.47
CA LEU A 36 19.42 -11.88 12.26
C LEU A 36 20.76 -11.70 13.01
N LEU A 37 21.68 -10.92 12.43
CA LEU A 37 22.96 -10.61 13.04
C LEU A 37 22.81 -9.66 14.24
N GLU A 38 22.00 -8.60 14.10
CA GLU A 38 21.73 -7.64 15.19
C GLU A 38 20.97 -8.29 16.34
N ARG A 39 20.01 -9.16 16.05
CA ARG A 39 19.29 -9.91 17.09
C ARG A 39 20.17 -10.91 17.83
N GLY A 40 21.19 -11.46 17.18
CA GLY A 40 22.14 -12.39 17.80
C GLY A 40 21.57 -13.78 18.13
N GLU A 41 20.30 -14.04 17.86
CA GLU A 41 19.62 -15.31 18.16
C GLU A 41 18.76 -15.81 16.98
N ALA A 42 18.14 -16.98 17.13
CA ALA A 42 17.17 -17.48 16.16
C ALA A 42 15.86 -16.69 16.32
N SER A 43 15.20 -16.36 15.22
CA SER A 43 14.05 -15.44 15.26
C SER A 43 12.94 -15.85 14.30
N LYS A 44 11.73 -15.39 14.62
CA LYS A 44 10.55 -15.57 13.77
C LYS A 44 10.65 -14.65 12.54
N ILE A 45 9.93 -14.98 11.48
CA ILE A 45 9.83 -14.12 10.27
C ILE A 45 9.33 -12.72 10.66
N SER A 46 8.38 -12.65 11.60
CA SER A 46 7.80 -11.40 12.07
C SER A 46 8.82 -10.49 12.75
N GLU A 47 9.62 -11.06 13.65
CA GLU A 47 10.70 -10.36 14.35
C GLU A 47 11.79 -9.88 13.40
N ILE A 48 12.14 -10.68 12.38
CA ILE A 48 13.13 -10.32 11.37
C ILE A 48 12.65 -9.12 10.56
N ALA A 49 11.39 -9.14 10.09
CA ALA A 49 10.83 -8.02 9.33
C ALA A 49 10.75 -6.74 10.17
N GLN A 50 10.40 -6.85 11.45
CA GLN A 50 10.40 -5.73 12.39
C GLN A 50 11.80 -5.14 12.58
N GLU A 51 12.83 -5.99 12.69
CA GLU A 51 14.23 -5.55 12.84
C GLU A 51 14.76 -4.86 11.59
N ILE A 52 14.35 -5.30 10.38
CA ILE A 52 14.69 -4.61 9.12
C ILE A 52 14.13 -3.18 9.12
N ASN A 53 12.98 -2.96 9.79
CA ASN A 53 12.34 -1.67 9.98
C ASN A 53 12.19 -0.86 8.66
N ASN A 54 11.75 -1.52 7.59
CA ASN A 54 11.49 -0.89 6.30
C ASN A 54 10.06 -1.20 5.84
N PRO A 55 9.19 -0.18 5.64
CA PRO A 55 7.79 -0.39 5.26
C PRO A 55 7.62 -1.07 3.89
N ASN A 56 8.65 -1.03 3.03
CA ASN A 56 8.64 -1.68 1.72
C ASN A 56 8.96 -3.18 1.79
N ILE A 57 9.32 -3.70 2.97
CA ILE A 57 9.78 -5.09 3.17
C ILE A 57 8.86 -5.78 4.17
N GLY A 58 7.83 -6.45 3.66
CA GLY A 58 6.86 -7.21 4.45
C GLY A 58 7.25 -8.68 4.70
N PHE A 59 6.45 -9.39 5.49
CA PHE A 59 6.74 -10.78 5.90
C PHE A 59 6.86 -11.75 4.72
N ALA A 60 5.99 -11.64 3.71
CA ALA A 60 5.98 -12.51 2.54
C ALA A 60 7.29 -12.46 1.73
N ILE A 61 7.86 -11.25 1.58
CA ILE A 61 9.11 -11.09 0.84
C ILE A 61 10.30 -11.59 1.68
N VAL A 62 10.30 -11.32 2.99
CA VAL A 62 11.32 -11.84 3.93
C VAL A 62 11.36 -13.37 3.88
N ARG A 63 10.20 -14.03 3.92
CA ARG A 63 10.10 -15.48 3.76
C ARG A 63 10.73 -15.97 2.46
N THR A 64 10.45 -15.29 1.35
CA THR A 64 11.02 -15.64 0.05
C THR A 64 12.56 -15.64 0.07
N ALA A 65 13.19 -14.70 0.78
CA ALA A 65 14.64 -14.66 0.93
C ALA A 65 15.17 -15.78 1.84
N LEU A 66 14.46 -16.06 2.95
CA LEU A 66 14.79 -17.14 3.88
C LEU A 66 14.75 -18.52 3.19
N ASP A 67 13.74 -18.78 2.36
CA ASP A 67 13.58 -20.06 1.66
C ASP A 67 14.59 -20.25 0.52
N LYS A 68 14.94 -19.18 -0.20
CA LYS A 68 15.82 -19.26 -1.39
C LYS A 68 17.31 -19.25 -1.06
N SER A 69 17.70 -18.63 0.05
CA SER A 69 19.10 -18.38 0.36
C SER A 69 19.69 -19.43 1.31
N SER A 70 20.77 -20.09 0.88
CA SER A 70 21.55 -21.01 1.72
C SER A 70 22.25 -20.37 2.93
N ARG A 71 22.16 -19.04 3.07
CA ARG A 71 22.68 -18.30 4.23
C ARG A 71 21.81 -18.47 5.47
N PHE A 72 20.60 -18.98 5.31
CA PHE A 72 19.64 -19.17 6.38
C PHE A 72 19.35 -20.66 6.59
N VAL A 73 18.98 -20.99 7.82
CA VAL A 73 18.54 -22.32 8.19
C VAL A 73 17.32 -22.20 9.09
N TYR A 74 16.33 -23.04 8.82
CA TYR A 74 15.12 -23.13 9.63
C TYR A 74 15.27 -24.29 10.61
N MET A 75 15.26 -24.01 11.91
CA MET A 75 15.36 -25.03 12.96
C MET A 75 14.52 -24.67 14.17
N ALA A 76 13.86 -25.67 14.76
CA ALA A 76 12.99 -25.50 15.92
C ALA A 76 11.95 -24.38 15.73
N ARG A 77 11.39 -24.27 14.51
CA ARG A 77 10.44 -23.23 14.09
C ARG A 77 10.97 -21.80 14.07
N LEU A 78 12.28 -21.61 14.10
CA LEU A 78 12.90 -20.30 14.03
C LEU A 78 13.94 -20.27 12.91
N TRP A 79 14.10 -19.10 12.31
CA TRP A 79 15.12 -18.86 11.31
C TRP A 79 16.42 -18.40 11.96
N ASN A 80 17.53 -18.88 11.43
CA ASN A 80 18.85 -18.58 11.97
C ASN A 80 19.91 -18.50 10.86
N LEU A 81 21.07 -17.91 11.15
CA LEU A 81 22.20 -17.86 10.23
C LEU A 81 22.84 -19.25 10.10
N SER A 82 23.01 -19.74 8.88
CA SER A 82 23.65 -21.04 8.65
C SER A 82 25.10 -21.08 9.16
N ALA A 83 25.77 -19.92 9.20
CA ALA A 83 27.11 -19.74 9.76
C ALA A 83 27.22 -20.12 11.26
N ARG A 84 26.12 -20.09 12.02
CA ARG A 84 26.15 -20.45 13.45
C ARG A 84 26.31 -21.95 13.70
N TYR A 85 26.09 -22.78 12.68
CA TYR A 85 26.16 -24.25 12.76
C TYR A 85 27.43 -24.82 12.13
N MET A 86 28.52 -24.04 12.16
CA MET A 86 29.81 -24.48 11.67
C MET A 86 30.47 -25.53 12.57
N ASP A 87 31.37 -26.30 11.97
CA ASP A 87 32.13 -27.33 12.66
C ASP A 87 33.10 -26.72 13.68
N VAL A 88 32.79 -26.92 14.96
CA VAL A 88 33.57 -26.42 16.10
C VAL A 88 34.94 -27.08 16.25
N THR A 89 35.23 -28.17 15.53
CA THR A 89 36.55 -28.81 15.52
C THR A 89 37.58 -28.05 14.69
N ARG A 90 37.13 -27.11 13.84
CA ARG A 90 38.01 -26.24 13.06
C ARG A 90 38.66 -25.17 13.94
N SER A 91 39.80 -24.65 13.46
CA SER A 91 40.49 -23.56 14.14
C SER A 91 39.60 -22.31 14.23
N LEU A 92 39.75 -21.56 15.32
CA LEU A 92 39.01 -20.31 15.54
C LEU A 92 39.16 -19.34 14.36
N GLU A 93 40.38 -19.20 13.84
CA GLU A 93 40.68 -18.35 12.69
C GLU A 93 39.93 -18.80 11.44
N ARG A 94 39.81 -20.11 11.20
CA ARG A 94 39.07 -20.64 10.05
C ARG A 94 37.57 -20.35 10.18
N ASN A 95 36.99 -20.61 11.34
CA ASN A 95 35.58 -20.33 11.58
C ASN A 95 35.30 -18.82 11.53
N LEU A 96 36.19 -17.98 12.05
CA LEU A 96 36.10 -16.53 11.92
C LEU A 96 36.07 -16.06 10.46
N MET A 97 36.95 -16.61 9.60
CA MET A 97 36.93 -16.32 8.17
C MET A 97 35.64 -16.80 7.50
N ASP A 98 35.14 -17.98 7.88
CA ASP A 98 33.91 -18.54 7.32
C ASP A 98 32.67 -17.74 7.77
N VAL A 99 32.63 -17.18 8.99
CA VAL A 99 31.60 -16.19 9.42
C VAL A 99 31.61 -14.95 8.53
N ILE A 100 32.78 -14.30 8.38
CA ILE A 100 32.90 -13.08 7.56
C ILE A 100 32.55 -13.37 6.09
N ARG A 101 32.91 -14.56 5.59
CA ARG A 101 32.59 -14.99 4.23
C ARG A 101 31.09 -15.25 4.05
N ALA A 102 30.45 -15.89 5.03
CA ALA A 102 29.01 -16.14 5.01
C ALA A 102 28.18 -14.85 5.11
N ALA A 103 28.69 -13.85 5.86
CA ALA A 103 28.13 -12.51 5.88
C ALA A 103 28.37 -11.76 4.56
N GLY A 104 29.49 -12.04 3.89
CA GLY A 104 29.86 -11.44 2.61
C GLY A 104 30.15 -9.94 2.68
N ARG A 105 30.33 -9.40 3.89
CA ARG A 105 30.51 -7.97 4.19
C ARG A 105 31.29 -7.77 5.50
N PRO A 106 31.90 -6.60 5.72
CA PRO A 106 32.65 -6.33 6.95
C PRO A 106 31.74 -6.40 8.18
N LEU A 107 32.21 -7.05 9.24
CA LEU A 107 31.48 -7.17 10.51
C LEU A 107 32.23 -6.46 11.63
N SER A 108 31.51 -5.85 12.56
CA SER A 108 32.11 -5.23 13.75
C SER A 108 32.74 -6.28 14.67
N THR A 109 33.70 -5.85 15.48
CA THR A 109 34.31 -6.74 16.49
C THR A 109 33.26 -7.30 17.46
N ALA A 110 32.22 -6.51 17.78
CA ALA A 110 31.11 -6.95 18.64
C ALA A 110 30.26 -8.03 17.95
N GLN A 111 29.84 -7.81 16.69
CA GLN A 111 29.10 -8.79 15.90
C GLN A 111 29.88 -10.11 15.77
N LEU A 112 31.18 -10.04 15.46
CA LEU A 112 32.04 -11.22 15.38
C LEU A 112 32.15 -11.96 16.71
N ALA A 113 32.24 -11.23 17.83
CA ALA A 113 32.28 -11.83 19.15
C ALA A 113 30.94 -12.53 19.49
N THR A 114 29.80 -11.92 19.15
CA THR A 114 28.48 -12.51 19.32
C THR A 114 28.32 -13.78 18.48
N GLU A 115 28.68 -13.75 17.21
CA GLU A 115 28.58 -14.95 16.35
C GLU A 115 29.46 -16.10 16.85
N LEU A 116 30.70 -15.81 17.25
CA LEU A 116 31.58 -16.83 17.85
C LEU A 116 31.07 -17.32 19.20
N SER A 117 30.40 -16.46 19.97
CA SER A 117 29.75 -16.84 21.24
C SER A 117 28.70 -17.92 21.03
N VAL A 118 27.90 -17.78 19.97
CA VAL A 118 26.85 -18.74 19.59
C VAL A 118 27.47 -20.03 19.06
N ILE A 119 28.44 -19.95 18.15
CA ILE A 119 29.09 -21.13 17.54
C ILE A 119 29.77 -22.02 18.58
N TYR A 120 30.50 -21.42 19.52
CA TYR A 120 31.30 -22.16 20.50
C TYR A 120 30.66 -22.27 21.89
N ASN A 121 29.46 -21.70 22.06
CA ASN A 121 28.72 -21.66 23.32
C ASN A 121 29.57 -21.12 24.50
N ARG A 122 30.13 -19.92 24.35
CA ARG A 122 30.89 -19.21 25.40
C ARG A 122 30.56 -17.72 25.42
N PRO A 123 30.72 -17.00 26.55
CA PRO A 123 30.40 -15.58 26.63
C PRO A 123 31.16 -14.73 25.58
N SER A 124 30.47 -13.75 24.99
CA SER A 124 31.01 -12.89 23.93
C SER A 124 32.21 -12.07 24.40
N GLU A 125 32.32 -11.70 25.69
CA GLU A 125 33.48 -10.95 26.20
C GLU A 125 34.79 -11.73 26.05
N THR A 126 34.71 -13.06 26.12
CA THR A 126 35.87 -13.95 25.91
C THR A 126 36.44 -13.77 24.51
N TYR A 127 35.56 -13.73 23.50
CA TYR A 127 35.95 -13.58 22.11
C TYR A 127 36.36 -12.15 21.78
N PHE A 128 35.70 -11.14 22.36
CA PHE A 128 36.06 -9.74 22.14
C PHE A 128 37.54 -9.47 22.47
N GLY A 129 38.03 -9.99 23.60
CA GLY A 129 39.44 -9.89 23.98
C GLY A 129 40.39 -10.64 23.04
N LEU A 130 40.00 -11.82 22.54
CA LEU A 130 40.80 -12.64 21.63
C LEU A 130 40.90 -12.04 20.23
N LEU A 131 39.78 -11.50 19.72
CA LEU A 131 39.67 -10.92 18.38
C LEU A 131 40.63 -9.75 18.19
N SER A 132 40.93 -8.98 19.24
CA SER A 132 41.91 -7.88 19.19
C SER A 132 43.31 -8.31 18.71
N LYS A 133 43.69 -9.58 18.92
CA LYS A 133 44.98 -10.13 18.47
C LYS A 133 44.88 -10.78 17.09
N VAL A 134 43.81 -11.54 16.85
CA VAL A 134 43.62 -12.30 15.59
C VAL A 134 43.37 -11.37 14.41
N LEU A 135 42.53 -10.35 14.60
CA LEU A 135 42.17 -9.39 13.56
C LEU A 135 43.30 -8.43 13.18
N GLY A 136 44.41 -8.45 13.92
CA GLY A 136 45.64 -7.70 13.58
C GLY A 136 46.44 -8.31 12.43
N ASN A 137 46.07 -9.49 11.93
CA ASN A 137 46.72 -10.12 10.79
C ASN A 137 46.25 -9.49 9.48
N GLU A 138 47.00 -8.49 8.98
CA GLU A 138 46.70 -7.74 7.76
C GLU A 138 46.72 -8.60 6.48
N HIS A 139 47.32 -9.79 6.51
CA HIS A 139 47.30 -10.71 5.38
C HIS A 139 45.95 -11.43 5.20
N LEU A 140 45.15 -11.52 6.26
CA LEU A 140 43.85 -12.20 6.24
C LEU A 140 42.68 -11.24 6.40
N TYR A 141 42.88 -10.16 7.16
CA TYR A 141 41.82 -9.23 7.53
C TYR A 141 42.16 -7.81 7.08
N VAL A 142 41.13 -7.06 6.70
CA VAL A 142 41.23 -5.64 6.41
C VAL A 142 40.32 -4.87 7.36
N LYS A 143 40.85 -3.84 7.99
CA LYS A 143 40.11 -2.98 8.92
C LYS A 143 39.29 -1.94 8.13
N GLY A 144 37.99 -1.93 8.35
CA GLY A 144 37.05 -0.94 7.85
C GLY A 144 36.74 0.17 8.88
N PRO A 145 35.75 1.03 8.59
CA PRO A 145 35.28 2.04 9.53
C PRO A 145 34.65 1.41 10.78
N GLY A 146 34.66 2.12 11.91
CA GLY A 146 33.92 1.71 13.13
C GLY A 146 34.36 0.38 13.76
N SER A 147 35.62 -0.03 13.62
CA SER A 147 36.11 -1.34 14.09
C SER A 147 35.42 -2.54 13.41
N SER A 148 34.98 -2.35 12.17
CA SER A 148 34.59 -3.43 11.27
C SER A 148 35.79 -4.09 10.61
N TYR A 149 35.67 -5.37 10.31
CA TYR A 149 36.70 -6.17 9.66
C TYR A 149 36.12 -6.97 8.51
N GLY A 150 36.77 -6.85 7.36
CA GLY A 150 36.54 -7.66 6.18
C GLY A 150 37.68 -8.64 5.93
N LEU A 151 37.58 -9.42 4.86
CA LEU A 151 38.68 -10.29 4.42
C LEU A 151 39.62 -9.53 3.47
N ALA A 152 40.92 -9.72 3.64
CA ALA A 152 41.93 -9.18 2.73
C ALA A 152 41.74 -9.69 1.29
N GLU A 153 41.11 -10.85 1.10
CA GLU A 153 40.75 -11.38 -0.22
C GLU A 153 39.75 -10.49 -0.99
N TRP A 154 39.11 -9.51 -0.35
CA TRP A 154 38.24 -8.55 -1.04
C TRP A 154 39.02 -7.44 -1.74
N LEU A 155 40.25 -7.19 -1.29
CA LEU A 155 41.11 -6.17 -1.88
C LEU A 155 41.56 -6.58 -3.29
N PRO A 156 41.75 -5.60 -4.19
CA PRO A 156 42.39 -5.85 -5.47
C PRO A 156 43.83 -6.30 -5.28
N LEU A 157 44.24 -7.29 -6.09
CA LEU A 157 45.63 -7.70 -6.21
C LEU A 157 46.32 -6.79 -7.23
N VAL A 158 47.32 -6.01 -6.82
CA VAL A 158 47.91 -4.94 -7.65
C VAL A 158 49.43 -5.07 -7.81
N ASP A 159 49.97 -6.27 -7.56
CA ASP A 159 51.41 -6.54 -7.58
C ASP A 159 51.98 -6.73 -9.01
N GLY A 160 51.12 -6.80 -10.03
CA GLY A 160 51.50 -6.98 -11.43
C GLY A 160 52.17 -5.75 -12.05
N GLU A 161 52.97 -5.96 -13.10
CA GLU A 161 53.75 -4.88 -13.74
C GLU A 161 52.93 -4.06 -14.75
N ASN A 162 51.84 -4.63 -15.24
CA ASN A 162 50.96 -4.02 -16.24
C ASN A 162 49.48 -4.33 -15.97
N LEU A 163 48.60 -3.62 -16.69
CA LEU A 163 47.15 -3.72 -16.50
C LEU A 163 46.60 -5.11 -16.82
N ASP A 164 47.19 -5.82 -17.77
CA ASP A 164 46.72 -7.15 -18.19
C ASP A 164 47.01 -8.19 -17.09
N GLU A 165 48.19 -8.13 -16.47
CA GLU A 165 48.56 -8.96 -15.30
C GLU A 165 47.66 -8.67 -14.10
N VAL A 166 47.49 -7.39 -13.74
CA VAL A 166 46.63 -6.98 -12.63
C VAL A 166 45.16 -7.35 -12.88
N ALA A 167 44.67 -7.23 -14.11
CA ALA A 167 43.33 -7.68 -14.48
C ALA A 167 43.17 -9.21 -14.31
N LEU A 168 44.17 -9.97 -14.76
CA LEU A 168 44.19 -11.44 -14.66
C LEU A 168 44.14 -11.91 -13.21
N ASP A 169 44.98 -11.35 -12.33
CA ASP A 169 45.04 -11.70 -10.90
C ASP A 169 43.72 -11.41 -10.18
N ASN A 170 43.01 -10.37 -10.62
CA ASN A 170 41.69 -10.04 -10.10
C ASN A 170 40.55 -10.87 -10.71
N LYS A 171 40.86 -11.73 -11.69
CA LYS A 171 39.89 -12.52 -12.48
C LYS A 171 38.93 -11.63 -13.28
N LEU A 172 39.41 -10.50 -13.78
CA LEU A 172 38.67 -9.59 -14.63
C LEU A 172 38.89 -9.95 -16.10
N LYS A 173 37.81 -10.06 -16.87
CA LYS A 173 37.91 -10.30 -18.32
C LYS A 173 38.21 -8.97 -19.03
N PRO A 174 39.02 -8.94 -20.11
CA PRO A 174 39.30 -7.71 -20.85
C PRO A 174 38.03 -6.97 -21.32
N GLU A 175 37.03 -7.71 -21.78
CA GLU A 175 35.70 -7.20 -22.17
C GLU A 175 34.97 -6.49 -21.03
N SER A 176 35.20 -6.92 -19.79
CA SER A 176 34.61 -6.32 -18.58
C SER A 176 35.35 -5.09 -18.09
N LEU A 177 36.52 -4.76 -18.65
CA LEU A 177 37.32 -3.58 -18.29
C LEU A 177 37.12 -2.42 -19.28
N ALA A 178 36.96 -2.73 -20.57
CA ALA A 178 36.88 -1.73 -21.63
C ALA A 178 35.81 -0.63 -21.42
N PRO A 179 34.57 -0.93 -20.97
CA PRO A 179 33.57 0.10 -20.69
C PRO A 179 33.97 1.06 -19.56
N TYR A 180 34.84 0.60 -18.65
CA TYR A 180 35.16 1.29 -17.41
C TYR A 180 36.43 2.13 -17.52
N GLN A 181 37.36 1.79 -18.41
CA GLN A 181 38.60 2.56 -18.61
C GLN A 181 38.34 4.00 -19.08
N ALA A 182 37.45 4.16 -20.07
CA ALA A 182 37.07 5.48 -20.59
C ALA A 182 36.39 6.33 -19.51
N LEU A 183 35.61 5.70 -18.64
CA LEU A 183 34.94 6.36 -17.53
C LEU A 183 35.93 6.74 -16.43
N SER A 184 36.80 5.81 -16.04
CA SER A 184 37.84 5.95 -15.00
C SER A 184 38.75 7.17 -15.22
N SER A 185 39.09 7.46 -16.47
CA SER A 185 39.90 8.64 -16.82
C SER A 185 39.25 9.99 -16.49
N LYS A 186 37.92 10.04 -16.29
CA LYS A 186 37.15 11.26 -16.06
C LYS A 186 36.75 11.49 -14.60
N VAL A 187 37.02 10.53 -13.71
CA VAL A 187 36.45 10.52 -12.36
C VAL A 187 37.34 11.17 -11.30
N GLY A 188 38.61 11.42 -11.63
CA GLY A 188 39.55 12.16 -10.79
C GLY A 188 40.03 11.37 -9.56
N TRP A 189 40.59 10.17 -9.76
CA TRP A 189 41.13 9.35 -8.67
C TRP A 189 42.22 10.09 -7.88
N ALA A 190 42.09 10.10 -6.56
CA ALA A 190 43.09 10.63 -5.62
C ALA A 190 42.97 9.91 -4.26
N LYS A 191 44.06 9.87 -3.49
CA LYS A 191 44.11 9.19 -2.16
C LYS A 191 43.00 9.66 -1.19
N ASN A 192 42.63 10.94 -1.26
CA ASN A 192 41.60 11.55 -0.42
C ASN A 192 40.21 11.60 -1.08
N ALA A 193 40.05 11.04 -2.28
CA ALA A 193 38.82 11.10 -3.08
C ALA A 193 38.33 9.72 -3.55
N TYR A 194 38.79 8.64 -2.92
CA TYR A 194 38.41 7.27 -3.28
C TYR A 194 36.90 7.04 -3.33
N ALA A 195 36.18 7.45 -2.28
CA ALA A 195 34.74 7.28 -2.20
C ALA A 195 33.99 8.04 -3.31
N GLU A 196 34.38 9.29 -3.55
CA GLU A 196 33.77 10.15 -4.58
C GLU A 196 34.02 9.61 -6.00
N ALA A 197 35.23 9.16 -6.29
CA ALA A 197 35.57 8.56 -7.59
C ALA A 197 34.84 7.22 -7.79
N SER A 198 34.73 6.40 -6.74
CA SER A 198 33.96 5.16 -6.76
C SER A 198 32.47 5.41 -6.97
N TYR A 199 31.87 6.36 -6.23
CA TYR A 199 30.47 6.74 -6.38
C TYR A 199 30.15 7.16 -7.82
N LYS A 200 30.92 8.08 -8.40
CA LYS A 200 30.72 8.51 -9.79
C LYS A 200 30.86 7.37 -10.80
N THR A 201 31.79 6.43 -10.55
CA THR A 201 31.97 5.25 -11.40
C THR A 201 30.76 4.32 -11.34
N VAL A 202 30.25 4.05 -10.14
CA VAL A 202 29.06 3.20 -9.92
C VAL A 202 27.80 3.88 -10.46
N ALA A 203 27.62 5.18 -10.21
CA ALA A 203 26.46 5.96 -10.65
C ALA A 203 26.32 6.03 -12.17
N ALA A 204 27.44 6.15 -12.89
CA ALA A 204 27.43 6.17 -14.35
C ALA A 204 26.90 4.88 -15.00
N LEU A 205 26.84 3.78 -14.24
CA LEU A 205 26.44 2.46 -14.73
C LEU A 205 24.97 2.13 -14.46
N LYS A 206 24.19 3.11 -13.99
CA LYS A 206 22.71 3.06 -13.91
C LYS A 206 22.17 1.74 -13.34
N GLY A 207 22.60 1.41 -12.12
CA GLY A 207 22.07 0.26 -11.37
C GLY A 207 22.83 -1.06 -11.53
N ARG A 208 23.88 -1.14 -12.36
CA ARG A 208 24.72 -2.35 -12.43
C ARG A 208 25.70 -2.42 -11.25
N PRO A 209 25.70 -3.52 -10.46
CA PRO A 209 26.64 -3.68 -9.35
C PRO A 209 28.08 -3.80 -9.83
N VAL A 210 28.99 -3.07 -9.18
CA VAL A 210 30.41 -3.01 -9.55
C VAL A 210 31.26 -3.70 -8.49
N SER A 211 32.04 -4.71 -8.86
CA SER A 211 32.92 -5.38 -7.90
C SER A 211 33.97 -4.42 -7.34
N HIS A 212 34.26 -4.51 -6.04
CA HIS A 212 35.27 -3.64 -5.43
C HIS A 212 36.66 -3.82 -6.07
N ARG A 213 37.03 -5.06 -6.44
CA ARG A 213 38.29 -5.33 -7.14
C ARG A 213 38.39 -4.59 -8.48
N LEU A 214 37.31 -4.50 -9.25
CA LEU A 214 37.30 -3.74 -10.51
C LEU A 214 37.56 -2.25 -10.24
N LEU A 215 36.87 -1.64 -9.26
CA LEU A 215 37.13 -0.26 -8.87
C LEU A 215 38.58 -0.06 -8.44
N GLY A 216 39.13 -1.02 -7.72
CA GLY A 216 40.52 -1.00 -7.28
C GLY A 216 41.54 -1.06 -8.42
N VAL A 217 41.32 -1.93 -9.41
CA VAL A 217 42.16 -2.00 -10.61
C VAL A 217 42.10 -0.69 -11.41
N LEU A 218 40.91 -0.07 -11.50
CA LEU A 218 40.75 1.22 -12.17
C LEU A 218 41.48 2.34 -11.42
N ALA A 219 41.37 2.39 -10.09
CA ALA A 219 42.09 3.35 -9.26
C ALA A 219 43.61 3.17 -9.37
N TRP A 220 44.09 1.92 -9.29
CA TRP A 220 45.50 1.57 -9.47
C TRP A 220 46.02 1.96 -10.85
N SER A 221 45.24 1.78 -11.92
CA SER A 221 45.68 2.15 -13.28
C SER A 221 45.96 3.64 -13.46
N VAL A 222 45.44 4.49 -12.56
CA VAL A 222 45.65 5.94 -12.55
C VAL A 222 46.67 6.36 -11.50
N LEU A 223 46.65 5.77 -10.31
CA LEU A 223 47.49 6.15 -9.17
C LEU A 223 48.81 5.38 -9.09
N GLY A 224 48.92 4.22 -9.72
CA GLY A 224 50.09 3.34 -9.68
C GLY A 224 50.50 3.00 -8.23
N ALA A 225 51.75 3.31 -7.88
CA ALA A 225 52.30 3.06 -6.55
C ALA A 225 51.63 3.87 -5.42
N ASP A 226 50.90 4.95 -5.76
CA ASP A 226 50.13 5.73 -4.79
C ASP A 226 48.76 5.12 -4.47
N TYR A 227 48.42 3.95 -5.02
CA TYR A 227 47.17 3.28 -4.70
C TYR A 227 47.25 2.49 -3.40
N GLU A 228 46.33 2.77 -2.46
CA GLU A 228 46.23 2.08 -1.17
C GLU A 228 44.92 1.26 -1.08
N PRO A 229 44.96 -0.06 -1.34
CA PRO A 229 43.76 -0.90 -1.43
C PRO A 229 42.87 -0.86 -0.18
N ALA A 230 43.47 -0.96 1.01
CA ALA A 230 42.73 -0.97 2.27
C ALA A 230 42.06 0.38 2.56
N ALA A 231 42.76 1.49 2.29
CA ALA A 231 42.22 2.84 2.45
C ALA A 231 41.05 3.10 1.48
N HIS A 232 41.14 2.59 0.26
CA HIS A 232 40.04 2.66 -0.71
C HIS A 232 38.79 1.92 -0.21
N LEU A 233 38.92 0.67 0.22
CA LEU A 233 37.79 -0.09 0.76
C LEU A 233 37.15 0.63 1.96
N ALA A 234 37.97 1.09 2.91
CA ALA A 234 37.50 1.79 4.09
C ALA A 234 36.78 3.12 3.73
N ALA A 235 37.29 3.87 2.75
CA ALA A 235 36.66 5.10 2.28
C ALA A 235 35.29 4.83 1.65
N CYS A 236 35.16 3.80 0.82
CA CYS A 236 33.86 3.45 0.21
C CYS A 236 32.85 2.95 1.24
N LEU A 237 33.29 2.17 2.24
CA LEU A 237 32.42 1.70 3.33
C LEU A 237 31.93 2.83 4.25
N ALA A 238 32.67 3.93 4.33
CA ALA A 238 32.31 5.09 5.13
C ALA A 238 31.34 6.06 4.41
N ASP A 239 31.11 5.90 3.11
CA ASP A 239 30.25 6.78 2.31
C ASP A 239 28.83 6.22 2.19
N SER A 240 27.84 6.93 2.72
CA SER A 240 26.43 6.49 2.76
C SER A 240 25.77 6.37 1.37
N ARG A 241 26.35 7.01 0.35
CA ARG A 241 25.86 6.97 -1.04
C ARG A 241 26.20 5.65 -1.73
N LEU A 242 27.16 4.90 -1.20
CA LEU A 242 27.57 3.60 -1.68
C LEU A 242 27.00 2.50 -0.76
N VAL A 243 26.39 1.49 -1.37
CA VAL A 243 25.84 0.33 -0.64
C VAL A 243 26.61 -0.91 -1.04
N TRP A 244 27.12 -1.62 -0.05
CA TRP A 244 27.81 -2.89 -0.23
C TRP A 244 26.78 -4.02 -0.34
N LEU A 245 26.90 -4.82 -1.40
CA LEU A 245 26.14 -6.04 -1.59
C LEU A 245 27.06 -7.25 -1.46
N SER A 246 26.60 -8.26 -0.73
CA SER A 246 27.25 -9.55 -0.71
C SER A 246 27.19 -10.23 -2.09
N ALA A 247 28.09 -11.17 -2.29
CA ALA A 247 28.05 -12.06 -3.44
C ALA A 247 28.33 -13.47 -2.96
N GLU A 248 27.71 -14.47 -3.59
CA GLU A 248 27.85 -15.90 -3.24
C GLU A 248 29.30 -16.40 -3.17
N LYS A 249 30.25 -15.72 -3.84
CA LYS A 249 31.68 -16.06 -3.82
C LYS A 249 32.51 -15.19 -2.89
N GLY A 250 31.87 -14.51 -1.93
CA GLY A 250 32.51 -13.67 -0.93
C GLY A 250 33.28 -12.50 -1.53
N ARG A 251 32.81 -11.88 -2.63
CA ARG A 251 33.42 -10.69 -3.22
C ARG A 251 32.38 -9.60 -3.33
N GLY A 252 32.50 -8.56 -2.50
CA GLY A 252 31.51 -7.49 -2.46
C GLY A 252 31.40 -6.70 -3.75
N ARG A 253 30.18 -6.23 -3.99
CA ARG A 253 29.83 -5.35 -5.11
C ARG A 253 29.20 -4.08 -4.56
N TRP A 254 29.37 -3.00 -5.28
CA TRP A 254 28.83 -1.69 -4.94
C TRP A 254 27.65 -1.35 -5.83
N ILE A 255 26.58 -0.84 -5.21
CA ILE A 255 25.50 -0.11 -5.86
C ILE A 255 25.39 1.29 -5.25
N THR A 256 24.63 2.17 -5.90
CA THR A 256 24.29 3.47 -5.30
C THR A 256 23.11 3.35 -4.35
N ARG A 257 23.00 4.29 -3.40
CA ARG A 257 21.82 4.44 -2.52
C ARG A 257 20.51 4.53 -3.30
N GLU A 258 20.52 5.33 -4.37
CA GLU A 258 19.38 5.46 -5.30
C GLU A 258 18.98 4.11 -5.93
N THR A 259 19.96 3.27 -6.25
CA THR A 259 19.66 1.92 -6.76
C THR A 259 19.05 1.06 -5.65
N ALA A 260 19.52 1.15 -4.41
CA ALA A 260 18.94 0.40 -3.29
C ALA A 260 17.47 0.82 -3.05
N GLU A 261 17.16 2.11 -3.03
CA GLU A 261 15.79 2.63 -2.91
C GLU A 261 14.88 2.18 -4.07
N ARG A 262 15.43 2.06 -5.28
CA ARG A 262 14.71 1.47 -6.42
C ARG A 262 14.42 -0.01 -6.21
N LEU A 263 15.37 -0.77 -5.66
CA LEU A 263 15.15 -2.20 -5.35
C LEU A 263 14.12 -2.39 -4.24
N GLU A 264 14.10 -1.51 -3.23
CA GLU A 264 13.09 -1.53 -2.17
C GLU A 264 11.68 -1.34 -2.72
N ARG A 265 11.48 -0.37 -3.64
CA ARG A 265 10.21 -0.21 -4.35
C ARG A 265 9.82 -1.45 -5.14
N LEU A 266 10.77 -2.06 -5.85
CA LEU A 266 10.52 -3.30 -6.60
C LEU A 266 10.15 -4.47 -5.68
N LEU A 267 10.73 -4.55 -4.47
CA LEU A 267 10.36 -5.55 -3.47
C LEU A 267 8.95 -5.30 -2.89
N ALA A 268 8.55 -4.04 -2.70
CA ALA A 268 7.20 -3.68 -2.28
C ALA A 268 6.14 -4.06 -3.33
N ASP A 269 6.42 -3.80 -4.60
CA ASP A 269 5.53 -4.19 -5.71
C ASP A 269 5.37 -5.72 -5.76
N ARG A 270 6.47 -6.46 -5.61
CA ARG A 270 6.46 -7.93 -5.54
C ARG A 270 5.69 -8.47 -4.33
N ALA A 271 5.81 -7.82 -3.18
CA ALA A 271 5.04 -8.21 -1.99
C ALA A 271 3.53 -8.03 -2.23
N SER A 272 3.14 -6.98 -2.96
CA SER A 272 1.74 -6.74 -3.33
C SER A 272 1.20 -7.82 -4.27
N HIS A 273 1.96 -8.19 -5.31
CA HIS A 273 1.55 -9.26 -6.23
C HIS A 273 1.47 -10.66 -5.59
N LEU A 274 2.34 -10.96 -4.62
CA LEU A 274 2.26 -12.23 -3.87
C LEU A 274 0.97 -12.33 -3.04
N ALA A 275 0.37 -11.21 -2.65
CA ALA A 275 -0.95 -11.20 -2.03
C ALA A 275 -2.05 -11.45 -3.07
N GLU A 276 -1.98 -10.79 -4.23
CA GLU A 276 -2.97 -10.91 -5.33
C GLU A 276 -3.02 -12.32 -5.96
N GLU A 277 -1.87 -12.95 -6.29
CA GLU A 277 -1.82 -14.29 -6.91
C GLU A 277 -2.46 -15.36 -6.02
N VAL A 278 -2.45 -15.15 -4.71
CA VAL A 278 -3.11 -16.04 -3.76
C VAL A 278 -4.62 -15.82 -3.77
N GLU A 279 -5.17 -14.65 -4.10
CA GLU A 279 -6.62 -14.47 -4.19
C GLU A 279 -7.23 -15.23 -5.39
N GLU A 280 -6.56 -15.25 -6.55
CA GLU A 280 -7.10 -15.81 -7.80
C GLU A 280 -7.07 -17.35 -7.94
N ALA A 281 -6.31 -18.07 -7.11
CA ALA A 281 -6.23 -19.54 -7.25
C ALA A 281 -7.54 -20.26 -6.85
N PRO A 282 -8.15 -21.12 -7.69
CA PRO A 282 -9.37 -21.83 -7.33
C PRO A 282 -9.12 -22.76 -6.13
N ALA A 283 -10.04 -22.73 -5.15
CA ALA A 283 -9.96 -23.54 -3.94
C ALA A 283 -9.82 -25.04 -4.27
N PRO A 284 -8.92 -25.78 -3.61
CA PRO A 284 -8.87 -27.22 -3.75
C PRO A 284 -10.16 -27.83 -3.18
N VAL A 285 -10.82 -28.66 -3.98
CA VAL A 285 -12.08 -29.34 -3.62
C VAL A 285 -11.76 -30.38 -2.54
N VAL A 286 -12.04 -30.04 -1.27
CA VAL A 286 -11.94 -31.00 -0.18
C VAL A 286 -13.13 -31.97 -0.26
N ALA A 287 -12.84 -33.21 -0.64
CA ALA A 287 -13.78 -34.32 -0.57
C ALA A 287 -14.08 -34.64 0.90
N VAL A 288 -15.34 -34.47 1.30
CA VAL A 288 -15.83 -34.83 2.64
C VAL A 288 -15.84 -36.36 2.76
N ALA A 289 -14.97 -36.91 3.60
CA ALA A 289 -15.07 -38.30 4.04
C ALA A 289 -16.09 -38.40 5.19
N GLU A 290 -17.13 -39.21 5.00
CA GLU A 290 -18.10 -39.57 6.03
C GLU A 290 -17.45 -40.42 7.15
N PRO A 291 -17.93 -40.32 8.41
CA PRO A 291 -17.33 -41.05 9.52
C PRO A 291 -17.87 -42.49 9.58
N VAL A 292 -16.98 -43.48 9.56
CA VAL A 292 -17.31 -44.87 9.89
C VAL A 292 -16.99 -45.15 11.35
N VAL A 293 -18.01 -45.67 12.03
CA VAL A 293 -18.10 -45.95 13.46
C VAL A 293 -17.25 -47.16 13.86
N GLU A 294 -16.67 -47.06 15.05
CA GLU A 294 -15.87 -48.02 15.81
C GLU A 294 -16.66 -49.30 16.21
N SER A 295 -16.10 -50.51 16.01
CA SER A 295 -16.40 -51.67 16.86
C SER A 295 -15.38 -52.83 16.78
N VAL A 296 -14.60 -52.98 17.86
CA VAL A 296 -14.12 -54.16 18.62
C VAL A 296 -14.07 -55.57 17.97
N ALA A 297 -12.87 -56.21 18.00
CA ALA A 297 -12.53 -57.51 18.65
C ALA A 297 -11.41 -58.32 17.93
N GLU A 298 -10.38 -58.73 18.69
CA GLU A 298 -9.32 -59.71 18.36
C GLU A 298 -9.80 -61.19 18.43
N PRO A 299 -8.97 -62.27 18.28
CA PRO A 299 -7.72 -62.51 17.50
C PRO A 299 -7.78 -63.83 16.66
N VAL A 300 -6.69 -64.24 15.99
CA VAL A 300 -6.07 -65.62 15.99
C VAL A 300 -5.22 -65.93 14.73
N ALA A 301 -4.01 -66.47 15.00
CA ALA A 301 -3.14 -67.41 14.24
C ALA A 301 -2.31 -66.97 13.00
N GLU A 302 -0.99 -66.80 13.25
CA GLU A 302 0.12 -67.66 12.79
C GLU A 302 0.06 -68.28 11.38
N THR A 303 0.91 -67.81 10.43
CA THR A 303 1.93 -68.64 9.76
C THR A 303 2.90 -67.87 8.83
N ALA A 304 4.17 -68.28 8.89
CA ALA A 304 5.19 -68.40 7.83
C ALA A 304 5.91 -67.16 7.24
N GLN A 305 7.24 -67.21 7.40
CA GLN A 305 8.28 -66.35 6.82
C GLN A 305 8.54 -66.66 5.33
N GLU A 306 8.99 -65.67 4.56
CA GLU A 306 10.13 -65.73 3.61
C GLU A 306 10.49 -64.30 3.07
N PRO A 307 11.68 -64.06 2.47
CA PRO A 307 12.55 -62.96 2.86
C PRO A 307 12.67 -61.76 1.89
N VAL A 308 13.05 -60.62 2.48
CA VAL A 308 13.93 -59.51 2.02
C VAL A 308 13.95 -59.18 0.51
N LEU A 309 13.36 -58.03 0.18
CA LEU A 309 13.85 -57.13 -0.86
C LEU A 309 14.10 -55.75 -0.23
N GLU A 310 15.38 -55.38 -0.19
CA GLU A 310 15.89 -54.09 0.25
C GLU A 310 15.47 -53.02 -0.77
N ALA A 311 14.34 -52.36 -0.52
CA ALA A 311 13.86 -51.24 -1.32
C ALA A 311 14.55 -49.96 -0.83
N VAL A 312 15.27 -49.31 -1.74
CA VAL A 312 15.80 -47.96 -1.61
C VAL A 312 14.64 -47.02 -1.24
N PRO A 313 14.71 -46.23 -0.15
CA PRO A 313 13.64 -45.29 0.14
C PRO A 313 13.72 -44.14 -0.88
N GLU A 314 12.69 -44.07 -1.73
CA GLU A 314 12.34 -42.84 -2.45
C GLU A 314 12.03 -41.72 -1.44
N PRO A 315 12.30 -40.45 -1.78
CA PRO A 315 12.10 -39.34 -0.86
C PRO A 315 10.62 -39.23 -0.52
N VAL A 316 10.30 -39.50 0.75
CA VAL A 316 8.99 -39.24 1.32
C VAL A 316 8.77 -37.73 1.27
N VAL A 317 7.93 -37.28 0.34
CA VAL A 317 7.29 -35.98 0.43
C VAL A 317 6.38 -36.07 1.65
N VAL A 318 6.78 -35.41 2.74
CA VAL A 318 5.92 -35.25 3.91
C VAL A 318 4.83 -34.27 3.47
N GLU A 319 3.65 -34.78 3.13
CA GLU A 319 2.43 -33.97 3.11
C GLU A 319 2.18 -33.59 4.58
N ASP A 320 2.60 -32.39 4.98
CA ASP A 320 2.25 -31.83 6.27
C ASP A 320 0.71 -31.72 6.31
N GLU A 321 0.07 -32.59 7.11
CA GLU A 321 -1.36 -32.47 7.42
C GLU A 321 -1.62 -31.05 7.92
N VAL A 322 -2.36 -30.27 7.12
CA VAL A 322 -2.77 -28.92 7.46
C VAL A 322 -3.72 -29.00 8.64
N LYS A 323 -3.19 -28.78 9.85
CA LYS A 323 -4.02 -28.65 11.05
C LYS A 323 -4.81 -27.35 10.94
N PRO A 324 -6.15 -27.39 11.10
CA PRO A 324 -6.95 -26.19 11.05
C PRO A 324 -6.53 -25.21 12.14
N LEU A 325 -6.39 -23.93 11.79
CA LEU A 325 -6.12 -22.87 12.74
C LEU A 325 -7.16 -22.88 13.87
N THR A 326 -6.70 -22.86 15.11
CA THR A 326 -7.56 -22.75 16.29
C THR A 326 -7.37 -21.38 16.91
N VAL A 327 -8.37 -20.51 16.79
CA VAL A 327 -8.37 -19.17 17.39
C VAL A 327 -9.04 -19.23 18.76
N GLY A 328 -8.25 -19.12 19.82
CA GLY A 328 -8.71 -19.09 21.21
C GLY A 328 -8.95 -17.68 21.74
N GLU A 329 -9.50 -17.55 22.96
CA GLU A 329 -9.70 -16.25 23.62
C GLU A 329 -8.40 -15.51 23.93
N GLU A 330 -7.35 -16.26 24.27
CA GLU A 330 -6.01 -15.69 24.51
C GLU A 330 -5.44 -15.07 23.22
N ASP A 331 -5.65 -15.71 22.08
CA ASP A 331 -5.22 -15.17 20.78
C ASP A 331 -5.99 -13.89 20.44
N LEU A 332 -7.32 -13.89 20.64
CA LEU A 332 -8.13 -12.69 20.41
C LEU A 332 -7.71 -11.54 21.33
N ALA A 333 -7.30 -11.82 22.57
CA ALA A 333 -6.76 -10.79 23.46
C ALA A 333 -5.40 -10.25 22.99
N ALA A 334 -4.51 -11.12 22.49
CA ALA A 334 -3.23 -10.72 21.90
C ALA A 334 -3.45 -9.86 20.64
N ILE A 335 -4.32 -10.30 19.74
CA ILE A 335 -4.68 -9.56 18.52
C ILE A 335 -5.32 -8.21 18.85
N ALA A 336 -6.19 -8.14 19.85
CA ALA A 336 -6.78 -6.88 20.31
C ALA A 336 -5.70 -5.89 20.79
N THR A 337 -4.66 -6.38 21.46
CA THR A 337 -3.52 -5.56 21.88
C THR A 337 -2.77 -5.00 20.67
N VAL A 338 -2.47 -5.85 19.68
CA VAL A 338 -1.80 -5.43 18.43
C VAL A 338 -2.63 -4.37 17.69
N VAL A 339 -3.93 -4.61 17.50
CA VAL A 339 -4.82 -3.66 16.80
C VAL A 339 -4.91 -2.32 17.54
N SER A 340 -5.00 -2.35 18.87
CA SER A 340 -5.06 -1.14 19.70
C SER A 340 -3.74 -0.35 19.66
N GLU A 341 -2.59 -1.02 19.78
CA GLU A 341 -1.27 -0.40 19.75
C GLU A 341 -0.95 0.24 18.38
N ARG A 342 -1.44 -0.35 17.28
CA ARG A 342 -1.25 0.21 15.93
C ARG A 342 -2.00 1.53 15.73
N GLY A 343 -3.20 1.66 16.30
CA GLY A 343 -4.04 2.86 16.17
C GLY A 343 -4.59 3.13 14.74
N VAL A 344 -4.27 2.27 13.78
CA VAL A 344 -4.70 2.29 12.37
C VAL A 344 -5.29 0.92 12.00
N PRO A 345 -6.06 0.81 10.90
CA PRO A 345 -6.59 -0.48 10.47
C PRO A 345 -5.48 -1.49 10.21
N VAL A 346 -5.67 -2.70 10.72
CA VAL A 346 -4.73 -3.81 10.53
C VAL A 346 -5.40 -4.88 9.68
N GLU A 347 -4.70 -5.36 8.66
CA GLU A 347 -5.19 -6.41 7.76
C GLU A 347 -5.12 -7.78 8.45
N VAL A 348 -6.11 -8.65 8.20
CA VAL A 348 -6.11 -10.04 8.69
C VAL A 348 -4.85 -10.80 8.30
N SER A 349 -4.35 -10.58 7.08
CA SER A 349 -3.11 -11.15 6.57
C SER A 349 -1.91 -10.80 7.46
N GLU A 350 -1.84 -9.55 7.93
CA GLU A 350 -0.81 -9.10 8.87
C GLU A 350 -0.98 -9.76 10.25
N LEU A 351 -2.22 -9.82 10.75
CA LEU A 351 -2.52 -10.44 12.04
C LEU A 351 -2.18 -11.95 12.06
N LEU A 352 -2.45 -12.65 10.96
CA LEU A 352 -2.03 -14.05 10.78
C LEU A 352 -0.51 -14.20 10.81
N ALA A 353 0.20 -13.34 10.08
CA ALA A 353 1.65 -13.37 10.04
C ALA A 353 2.28 -13.12 11.41
N LEU A 354 1.71 -12.19 12.18
CA LEU A 354 2.18 -11.82 13.51
C LEU A 354 1.90 -12.88 14.57
N GLN A 355 0.66 -13.37 14.64
CA GLN A 355 0.21 -14.26 15.72
C GLN A 355 0.49 -15.74 15.42
N TYR A 356 0.36 -16.15 14.16
CA TYR A 356 0.36 -17.57 13.76
C TYR A 356 1.47 -17.94 12.77
N GLU A 357 2.27 -16.96 12.32
CA GLU A 357 3.33 -17.14 11.31
C GLU A 357 2.83 -17.69 9.97
N VAL A 358 1.52 -17.53 9.71
CA VAL A 358 0.87 -17.92 8.45
C VAL A 358 0.95 -16.74 7.49
N VAL A 359 1.55 -16.94 6.31
CA VAL A 359 1.77 -15.89 5.31
C VAL A 359 1.32 -16.34 3.91
N PRO A 360 1.12 -15.41 2.95
CA PRO A 360 0.77 -15.77 1.57
C PRO A 360 1.74 -16.83 1.01
N GLY A 361 1.17 -17.92 0.51
CA GLY A 361 1.91 -19.09 0.01
C GLY A 361 1.83 -20.32 0.91
N ASP A 362 1.39 -20.19 2.17
CA ASP A 362 1.10 -21.36 3.01
C ASP A 362 -0.12 -22.14 2.50
N PRO A 363 -0.11 -23.49 2.54
CA PRO A 363 -1.25 -24.30 2.11
C PRO A 363 -2.55 -23.97 2.85
N SER A 364 -2.47 -23.53 4.11
CA SER A 364 -3.61 -23.19 4.96
C SER A 364 -4.08 -21.73 4.80
N TYR A 365 -3.28 -20.87 4.17
CA TYR A 365 -3.41 -19.41 4.24
C TYR A 365 -4.83 -18.90 3.97
N LYS A 366 -5.43 -19.30 2.83
CA LYS A 366 -6.78 -18.84 2.45
C LYS A 366 -7.85 -19.22 3.48
N ASN A 367 -7.78 -20.45 3.98
CA ASN A 367 -8.73 -20.95 4.96
C ASN A 367 -8.55 -20.23 6.30
N ASP A 368 -7.30 -19.98 6.68
CA ASP A 368 -6.95 -19.30 7.92
C ASP A 368 -7.35 -17.82 7.90
N VAL A 369 -7.20 -17.12 6.75
CA VAL A 369 -7.70 -15.75 6.55
C VAL A 369 -9.21 -15.72 6.77
N THR A 370 -9.94 -16.59 6.06
CA THR A 370 -11.41 -16.65 6.15
C THR A 370 -11.86 -16.96 7.58
N LEU A 371 -11.18 -17.89 8.25
CA LEU A 371 -11.48 -18.27 9.62
C LEU A 371 -11.23 -17.12 10.59
N LEU A 372 -10.04 -16.50 10.54
CA LEU A 372 -9.70 -15.41 11.45
C LEU A 372 -10.62 -14.22 11.23
N GLU A 373 -10.88 -13.83 9.98
CA GLU A 373 -11.80 -12.76 9.65
C GLU A 373 -13.20 -13.01 10.23
N ALA A 374 -13.75 -14.22 10.07
CA ALA A 374 -15.05 -14.59 10.64
C ALA A 374 -15.06 -14.51 12.17
N ARG A 375 -13.95 -14.91 12.83
CA ARG A 375 -13.84 -14.85 14.29
C ARG A 375 -13.74 -13.41 14.79
N LEU A 376 -12.94 -12.56 14.13
CA LEU A 376 -12.83 -11.14 14.47
C LEU A 376 -14.16 -10.40 14.24
N LYS A 377 -14.88 -10.67 13.14
CA LYS A 377 -16.22 -10.09 12.89
C LYS A 377 -17.25 -10.46 13.97
N SER A 378 -17.09 -11.61 14.63
CA SER A 378 -18.01 -12.07 15.66
C SER A 378 -17.71 -11.52 17.07
N ASP A 379 -16.56 -10.87 17.26
CA ASP A 379 -16.08 -10.43 18.57
C ASP A 379 -16.22 -8.91 18.73
N ALA A 380 -16.81 -8.49 19.85
CA ALA A 380 -17.15 -7.09 20.10
C ALA A 380 -15.94 -6.15 20.31
N ARG A 381 -14.73 -6.69 20.48
CA ARG A 381 -13.49 -5.89 20.58
C ARG A 381 -13.05 -5.33 19.24
N PHE A 382 -13.49 -5.93 18.14
CA PHE A 382 -13.04 -5.58 16.81
C PHE A 382 -14.16 -4.95 16.01
N LEU A 383 -13.78 -4.00 15.17
CA LEU A 383 -14.65 -3.40 14.19
C LEU A 383 -14.09 -3.66 12.80
N TYR A 384 -14.90 -4.29 11.97
CA TYR A 384 -14.58 -4.50 10.56
C TYR A 384 -14.78 -3.21 9.77
N VAL A 385 -13.74 -2.76 9.07
CA VAL A 385 -13.74 -1.50 8.30
C VAL A 385 -13.51 -1.74 6.79
N GLY A 386 -13.86 -2.95 6.34
CA GLY A 386 -13.70 -3.43 4.97
C GLY A 386 -12.30 -3.96 4.65
N ALA A 387 -12.17 -4.70 3.54
CA ALA A 387 -10.89 -5.21 3.01
C ALA A 387 -10.20 -6.31 3.82
N GLY A 388 -10.93 -7.01 4.70
CA GLY A 388 -10.24 -7.83 5.70
C GLY A 388 -9.47 -7.00 6.73
N ARG A 389 -9.76 -5.69 6.88
CA ARG A 389 -9.10 -4.83 7.88
C ARG A 389 -9.98 -4.61 9.10
N PHE A 390 -9.32 -4.51 10.25
CA PHE A 390 -9.95 -4.37 11.56
C PHE A 390 -9.35 -3.22 12.36
N ARG A 391 -10.21 -2.55 13.13
CA ARG A 391 -9.84 -1.58 14.16
C ARG A 391 -10.37 -2.03 15.52
N GLU A 392 -9.86 -1.40 16.57
CA GLU A 392 -10.44 -1.52 17.90
C GLU A 392 -11.84 -0.89 17.90
N ALA A 393 -12.80 -1.59 18.48
CA ALA A 393 -14.17 -1.11 18.58
C ALA A 393 -14.24 0.18 19.42
N GLY A 394 -15.06 1.13 18.99
CA GLY A 394 -15.22 2.42 19.68
C GLY A 394 -14.12 3.46 19.40
N THR A 395 -13.13 3.14 18.54
CA THR A 395 -12.11 4.12 18.12
C THR A 395 -12.57 5.05 16.99
N LEU A 396 -13.71 4.75 16.37
CA LEU A 396 -14.20 5.54 15.24
C LEU A 396 -14.81 6.87 15.68
N PRO A 397 -14.63 7.94 14.90
CA PRO A 397 -15.27 9.22 15.20
C PRO A 397 -16.81 9.11 15.22
N PRO A 398 -17.49 9.62 16.26
CA PRO A 398 -18.95 9.49 16.37
C PRO A 398 -19.73 10.10 15.20
N PHE A 399 -19.19 11.15 14.56
CA PHE A 399 -19.89 11.91 13.52
C PHE A 399 -20.14 11.13 12.23
N ILE A 400 -19.52 9.97 12.02
CA ILE A 400 -19.68 9.16 10.80
C ILE A 400 -20.88 8.21 10.87
N TYR A 401 -21.47 8.05 12.05
CA TYR A 401 -22.58 7.13 12.30
C TYR A 401 -23.96 7.74 12.07
N ASP A 402 -24.04 9.07 11.98
CA ASP A 402 -25.29 9.80 11.85
C ASP A 402 -25.24 10.73 10.63
N LEU A 403 -26.40 10.97 10.00
CA LEU A 403 -26.54 12.03 9.01
C LEU A 403 -26.44 13.38 9.73
N PRO A 404 -25.46 14.25 9.41
CA PRO A 404 -25.33 15.54 10.06
C PRO A 404 -26.61 16.37 9.92
N GLU A 405 -27.05 17.00 11.02
CA GLU A 405 -28.26 17.84 11.03
C GLU A 405 -28.21 18.96 9.98
N PHE A 406 -27.01 19.44 9.64
CA PHE A 406 -26.78 20.43 8.58
C PHE A 406 -27.21 19.96 7.18
N LEU A 407 -27.28 18.64 6.95
CA LEU A 407 -27.76 18.06 5.69
C LEU A 407 -29.27 17.77 5.72
N ALA A 408 -29.93 17.89 6.87
CA ALA A 408 -31.35 17.62 7.00
C ALA A 408 -32.19 18.64 6.21
N PHE A 409 -33.32 18.17 5.68
CA PHE A 409 -34.27 19.02 4.98
C PHE A 409 -35.31 19.54 5.98
N PRO A 410 -35.41 20.86 6.23
CA PRO A 410 -36.36 21.42 7.17
C PRO A 410 -37.80 21.21 6.71
N GLU A 411 -38.63 20.65 7.58
CA GLU A 411 -40.07 20.50 7.36
C GLU A 411 -40.80 21.80 7.72
N LEU A 412 -40.93 22.69 6.73
CA LEU A 412 -41.65 23.96 6.88
C LEU A 412 -42.98 23.89 6.13
N GLN A 413 -44.04 24.40 6.77
CA GLN A 413 -45.36 24.51 6.17
C GLN A 413 -45.84 25.95 6.21
N PHE A 414 -46.15 26.49 5.05
CA PHE A 414 -46.64 27.85 4.88
C PHE A 414 -48.09 27.82 4.39
N VAL A 415 -48.87 28.83 4.77
CA VAL A 415 -50.27 28.97 4.38
C VAL A 415 -50.44 30.33 3.72
N SER A 416 -50.95 30.33 2.50
CA SER A 416 -51.25 31.54 1.74
C SER A 416 -52.38 32.35 2.38
N MET A 417 -52.56 33.61 1.97
CA MET A 417 -53.66 34.46 2.43
C MET A 417 -55.06 33.85 2.14
N ASP A 418 -55.16 33.01 1.11
CA ASP A 418 -56.39 32.30 0.73
C ASP A 418 -56.61 31.00 1.54
N GLY A 419 -55.73 30.69 2.50
CA GLY A 419 -55.80 29.50 3.33
C GLY A 419 -55.32 28.22 2.65
N GLU A 420 -54.71 28.32 1.46
CA GLU A 420 -54.12 27.17 0.76
C GLU A 420 -52.69 26.91 1.27
N ILE A 421 -52.34 25.64 1.48
CA ILE A 421 -50.98 25.23 1.84
C ILE A 421 -50.06 25.53 0.66
N MET A 422 -48.95 26.22 0.95
CA MET A 422 -47.92 26.51 -0.04
C MET A 422 -46.86 25.41 -0.04
N ASP A 423 -46.11 25.31 -1.13
CA ASP A 423 -44.96 24.42 -1.28
C ASP A 423 -45.29 22.93 -1.11
N GLU A 424 -46.52 22.52 -1.46
CA GLU A 424 -46.90 21.11 -1.46
C GLU A 424 -46.12 20.32 -2.53
N GLU A 425 -45.69 19.11 -2.17
CA GLU A 425 -45.03 18.21 -3.12
C GLU A 425 -46.06 17.55 -4.05
N ILE A 426 -45.67 17.35 -5.31
CA ILE A 426 -46.44 16.58 -6.28
C ILE A 426 -45.66 15.35 -6.75
N GLU A 427 -46.41 14.36 -7.22
CA GLU A 427 -45.90 13.14 -7.86
C GLU A 427 -45.28 13.45 -9.24
N ASP A 428 -44.43 12.55 -9.73
CA ASP A 428 -43.66 12.73 -10.96
C ASP A 428 -44.53 12.97 -12.20
N GLU A 429 -45.72 12.37 -12.25
CA GLU A 429 -46.68 12.60 -13.33
C GLU A 429 -47.18 14.05 -13.37
N GLY A 430 -47.11 14.75 -12.25
CA GLY A 430 -47.45 16.16 -12.12
C GLY A 430 -46.38 17.12 -12.66
N PHE A 431 -45.13 16.68 -12.81
CA PHE A 431 -44.04 17.57 -13.21
C PHE A 431 -44.18 18.09 -14.64
N ALA A 432 -43.75 19.33 -14.83
CA ALA A 432 -43.73 20.01 -16.12
C ALA A 432 -42.35 19.90 -16.80
N GLY A 433 -42.37 19.83 -18.14
CA GLY A 433 -41.15 19.93 -18.93
C GLY A 433 -40.17 18.77 -18.72
N SER A 434 -38.88 19.09 -18.62
CA SER A 434 -37.79 18.11 -18.40
C SER A 434 -37.64 17.63 -16.96
N LEU A 435 -38.38 18.20 -15.99
CA LEU A 435 -38.19 17.93 -14.57
C LEU A 435 -38.29 16.44 -14.19
N ARG A 436 -39.10 15.65 -14.91
CA ARG A 436 -39.19 14.20 -14.69
C ARG A 436 -37.86 13.47 -14.90
N GLN A 437 -36.95 14.03 -15.69
CA GLN A 437 -35.61 13.48 -15.91
C GLN A 437 -34.59 14.21 -15.04
N ASP A 438 -34.70 15.54 -14.95
CA ASP A 438 -33.72 16.38 -14.24
C ASP A 438 -33.58 16.01 -12.76
N ILE A 439 -34.68 15.61 -12.09
CA ILE A 439 -34.62 15.20 -10.68
C ILE A 439 -33.77 13.93 -10.47
N TYR A 440 -33.66 13.03 -11.45
CA TYR A 440 -32.88 11.80 -11.30
C TYR A 440 -31.39 11.99 -11.62
N SER A 441 -30.98 13.17 -12.08
CA SER A 441 -29.56 13.47 -12.29
C SER A 441 -28.77 13.24 -10.99
N PRO A 442 -27.64 12.50 -11.01
CA PRO A 442 -26.79 12.30 -9.84
C PRO A 442 -26.38 13.60 -9.14
N LEU A 443 -26.18 14.69 -9.91
CA LEU A 443 -25.85 16.02 -9.40
C LEU A 443 -27.03 16.69 -8.67
N ALA A 444 -28.27 16.35 -9.04
CA ALA A 444 -29.44 16.86 -8.34
C ALA A 444 -29.58 16.21 -6.96
N GLN A 445 -29.21 14.93 -6.82
CA GLN A 445 -29.48 14.14 -5.61
C GLN A 445 -28.50 14.48 -4.48
N ASP A 446 -28.87 14.20 -3.24
CA ASP A 446 -28.09 14.51 -2.05
C ASP A 446 -28.33 13.46 -0.96
N ALA A 447 -27.55 13.49 0.13
CA ALA A 447 -27.76 12.56 1.24
C ALA A 447 -29.12 12.79 1.91
N GLY A 448 -29.93 11.74 2.02
CA GLY A 448 -31.30 11.83 2.52
C GLY A 448 -32.35 12.26 1.48
N ASP A 449 -31.93 12.58 0.25
CA ASP A 449 -32.80 12.84 -0.91
C ASP A 449 -32.18 12.20 -2.17
N ASP A 450 -32.02 10.87 -2.14
CA ASP A 450 -31.57 10.06 -3.26
C ASP A 450 -32.50 8.85 -3.53
N GLU A 451 -32.48 8.35 -4.76
CA GLU A 451 -33.33 7.25 -5.24
C GLU A 451 -32.57 5.90 -5.26
N GLY A 452 -31.55 5.76 -4.40
CA GLY A 452 -30.72 4.57 -4.28
C GLY A 452 -29.40 4.63 -5.06
N PRO A 453 -28.72 3.48 -5.23
CA PRO A 453 -27.40 3.39 -5.85
C PRO A 453 -27.34 3.96 -7.27
N ASN A 454 -26.29 4.73 -7.57
CA ASN A 454 -26.05 5.22 -8.91
C ASN A 454 -25.65 4.05 -9.82
N THR A 455 -26.50 3.74 -10.80
CA THR A 455 -26.31 2.60 -11.72
C THR A 455 -25.54 2.96 -12.99
N SER A 456 -25.00 4.18 -13.06
CA SER A 456 -24.14 4.59 -14.17
C SER A 456 -22.89 3.72 -14.23
N PRO A 457 -22.33 3.44 -15.43
CA PRO A 457 -21.08 2.72 -15.53
C PRO A 457 -19.92 3.52 -14.91
N ILE A 458 -18.98 2.82 -14.28
CA ILE A 458 -17.72 3.42 -13.80
C ILE A 458 -16.89 3.84 -15.03
N PRO A 459 -16.49 5.11 -15.17
CA PRO A 459 -15.66 5.54 -16.29
C PRO A 459 -14.23 4.99 -16.21
N ASP A 460 -13.61 4.73 -17.37
CA ASP A 460 -12.23 4.22 -17.46
C ASP A 460 -11.20 5.22 -16.92
N ASP A 461 -11.47 6.52 -17.05
CA ASP A 461 -10.62 7.62 -16.59
C ASP A 461 -10.89 8.04 -15.13
N GLY A 462 -11.84 7.38 -14.46
CA GLY A 462 -12.21 7.64 -13.08
C GLY A 462 -13.52 8.42 -12.92
N VAL A 463 -13.98 8.53 -11.68
CA VAL A 463 -15.23 9.17 -11.30
C VAL A 463 -14.98 10.65 -11.02
N LEU A 464 -15.70 11.52 -11.73
CA LEU A 464 -15.73 12.96 -11.47
C LEU A 464 -16.70 13.27 -10.33
N LEU A 465 -16.22 13.92 -9.29
CA LEU A 465 -16.97 14.38 -8.14
C LEU A 465 -17.16 15.88 -8.22
N VAL A 466 -18.40 16.35 -8.15
CA VAL A 466 -18.72 17.79 -8.10
C VAL A 466 -19.19 18.16 -6.71
N VAL A 467 -18.41 19.00 -6.04
CA VAL A 467 -18.59 19.38 -4.63
C VAL A 467 -19.64 20.50 -4.52
N LYS A 468 -20.67 20.27 -3.71
CA LYS A 468 -21.68 21.28 -3.36
C LYS A 468 -21.23 22.07 -2.13
N ALA A 469 -21.66 23.33 -2.02
CA ALA A 469 -21.25 24.23 -0.93
C ALA A 469 -21.39 23.63 0.47
N HIS A 470 -22.59 23.14 0.81
CA HIS A 470 -22.86 22.58 2.14
C HIS A 470 -22.01 21.36 2.46
N HIS A 471 -21.59 20.59 1.46
CA HIS A 471 -20.71 19.43 1.62
C HIS A 471 -19.26 19.87 1.86
N LYS A 472 -18.82 20.94 1.18
CA LYS A 472 -17.53 21.57 1.41
C LYS A 472 -17.40 22.07 2.85
N GLU A 473 -18.45 22.73 3.36
CA GLU A 473 -18.50 23.32 4.71
C GLU A 473 -18.29 22.29 5.83
N ILE A 474 -18.80 21.07 5.67
CA ILE A 474 -18.75 20.02 6.71
C ILE A 474 -17.88 18.81 6.33
N GLY A 475 -17.14 18.89 5.22
CA GLY A 475 -16.19 17.84 4.81
C GLY A 475 -16.84 16.50 4.48
N THR A 476 -18.01 16.51 3.85
CA THR A 476 -18.76 15.30 3.45
C THR A 476 -18.97 15.22 1.94
N PHE A 477 -19.32 14.05 1.41
CA PHE A 477 -19.64 13.88 -0.01
C PHE A 477 -20.72 12.80 -0.25
N PRO A 478 -21.78 13.07 -1.02
CA PRO A 478 -22.91 12.15 -1.16
C PRO A 478 -22.59 11.04 -2.18
N LEU A 479 -22.90 9.78 -1.84
CA LEU A 479 -22.61 8.63 -2.71
C LEU A 479 -23.53 8.53 -3.93
N CYS A 480 -24.59 9.34 -4.02
CA CYS A 480 -25.46 9.40 -5.19
C CYS A 480 -24.73 9.84 -6.48
N GLN A 481 -23.61 10.55 -6.36
CA GLN A 481 -22.76 10.91 -7.50
C GLN A 481 -21.79 9.79 -7.91
N ILE A 482 -21.56 8.82 -7.04
CA ILE A 482 -20.54 7.78 -7.23
C ILE A 482 -21.21 6.50 -7.72
N PRO A 483 -20.81 5.96 -8.89
CA PRO A 483 -21.30 4.67 -9.37
C PRO A 483 -21.19 3.56 -8.33
N ALA A 484 -22.24 2.74 -8.23
CA ALA A 484 -22.26 1.56 -7.36
C ALA A 484 -21.08 0.62 -7.69
N GLY A 485 -20.49 0.03 -6.65
CA GLY A 485 -19.30 -0.81 -6.77
C GLY A 485 -17.97 -0.08 -7.04
N PHE A 486 -17.95 1.27 -7.14
CA PHE A 486 -16.69 2.01 -7.16
C PHE A 486 -16.01 2.00 -5.80
N PHE A 487 -16.75 2.35 -4.75
CA PHE A 487 -16.33 2.11 -3.38
C PHE A 487 -16.74 0.71 -2.93
N PRO A 488 -15.99 0.10 -2.00
CA PRO A 488 -16.33 -1.21 -1.48
C PRO A 488 -17.61 -1.19 -0.63
N GLU A 489 -18.38 -2.27 -0.73
CA GLU A 489 -19.69 -2.43 -0.07
C GLU A 489 -19.71 -3.67 0.85
N ASP A 490 -18.53 -4.16 1.26
CA ASP A 490 -18.34 -5.35 2.09
C ASP A 490 -18.59 -5.10 3.60
N ALA A 491 -18.70 -3.83 4.00
CA ALA A 491 -19.09 -3.40 5.33
C ALA A 491 -20.07 -2.20 5.29
N PRO A 492 -20.90 -2.01 6.34
CA PRO A 492 -21.75 -0.83 6.47
C PRO A 492 -20.95 0.48 6.49
N LEU A 493 -19.75 0.42 7.08
CA LEU A 493 -18.81 1.54 7.16
C LEU A 493 -17.44 1.04 6.73
N VAL A 494 -16.86 1.70 5.74
CA VAL A 494 -15.58 1.34 5.14
C VAL A 494 -14.60 2.49 5.29
N GLU A 495 -13.37 2.19 5.67
CA GLU A 495 -12.27 3.16 5.62
C GLU A 495 -11.59 3.10 4.26
N VAL A 496 -11.39 4.23 3.60
CA VAL A 496 -10.68 4.28 2.31
C VAL A 496 -9.56 5.30 2.37
N THR A 497 -8.46 5.03 1.69
CA THR A 497 -7.32 5.95 1.62
C THR A 497 -7.27 6.57 0.24
N LEU A 498 -7.27 7.90 0.17
CA LEU A 498 -7.04 8.65 -1.06
C LEU A 498 -5.57 9.08 -1.13
N ARG A 499 -4.92 8.84 -2.26
CA ARG A 499 -3.52 9.22 -2.51
C ARG A 499 -3.41 10.25 -3.63
N GLU A 500 -2.68 11.32 -3.37
CA GLU A 500 -2.31 12.33 -4.36
C GLU A 500 -1.04 11.96 -5.13
N GLU A 501 -0.76 12.65 -6.23
CA GLU A 501 0.43 12.40 -7.07
C GLU A 501 1.75 12.65 -6.31
N ASP A 502 1.76 13.58 -5.36
CA ASP A 502 2.93 13.89 -4.52
C ASP A 502 3.16 12.87 -3.39
N GLY A 503 2.27 11.88 -3.26
CA GLY A 503 2.33 10.83 -2.25
C GLY A 503 1.57 11.14 -0.95
N THR A 504 0.95 12.32 -0.83
CA THR A 504 0.10 12.68 0.31
C THR A 504 -1.11 11.75 0.37
N THR A 505 -1.46 11.29 1.58
CA THR A 505 -2.57 10.37 1.83
C THR A 505 -3.64 11.01 2.71
N HIS A 506 -4.91 10.74 2.40
CA HIS A 506 -6.08 11.18 3.18
C HIS A 506 -6.95 9.98 3.51
N ASP A 507 -7.24 9.77 4.78
CA ASP A 507 -8.14 8.70 5.21
C ASP A 507 -9.57 9.22 5.28
N LEU A 508 -10.48 8.52 4.62
CA LEU A 508 -11.89 8.84 4.55
C LEU A 508 -12.76 7.71 5.07
N TRP A 509 -13.99 8.05 5.42
CA TRP A 509 -15.00 7.09 5.87
C TRP A 509 -16.16 7.07 4.90
N VAL A 510 -16.47 5.90 4.34
CA VAL A 510 -17.61 5.68 3.47
C VAL A 510 -18.68 4.97 4.28
N ASN A 511 -19.79 5.65 4.56
CA ASN A 511 -20.96 5.05 5.20
C ASN A 511 -21.96 4.64 4.12
N ASN A 512 -22.07 3.33 3.91
CA ASN A 512 -22.95 2.73 2.91
C ASN A 512 -24.42 2.75 3.34
N GLU A 513 -24.72 2.84 4.64
CA GLU A 513 -26.10 2.94 5.16
C GLU A 513 -26.68 4.35 4.94
N HIS A 514 -25.92 5.39 5.28
CA HIS A 514 -26.33 6.79 5.07
C HIS A 514 -26.01 7.32 3.68
N ARG A 515 -25.35 6.52 2.85
CA ARG A 515 -24.93 6.86 1.49
C ARG A 515 -24.15 8.18 1.46
N LEU A 516 -23.24 8.34 2.42
CA LEU A 516 -22.45 9.55 2.66
C LEU A 516 -21.01 9.18 3.00
N ALA A 517 -20.07 9.90 2.41
CA ALA A 517 -18.66 9.83 2.75
C ALA A 517 -18.22 11.04 3.57
N PHE A 518 -17.23 10.87 4.45
CA PHE A 518 -16.79 11.86 5.44
C PHE A 518 -15.28 12.09 5.39
N ASN A 519 -14.85 13.18 6.03
CA ASN A 519 -13.46 13.59 6.27
C ASN A 519 -12.73 14.18 5.04
N PHE A 520 -13.45 14.86 4.15
CA PHE A 520 -12.87 15.47 2.95
C PHE A 520 -12.15 16.82 3.18
N PHE A 521 -12.09 17.34 4.41
CA PHE A 521 -11.58 18.68 4.70
C PHE A 521 -10.19 18.95 4.09
N GLY A 522 -9.23 18.03 4.25
CA GLY A 522 -7.88 18.20 3.73
C GLY A 522 -7.80 18.32 2.20
N LEU A 523 -8.75 17.75 1.47
CA LEU A 523 -8.88 17.91 0.02
C LEU A 523 -9.63 19.19 -0.35
N TYR A 524 -10.67 19.53 0.41
CA TYR A 524 -11.53 20.68 0.13
C TYR A 524 -10.84 22.02 0.39
N GLU A 525 -9.86 22.08 1.28
CA GLU A 525 -9.00 23.27 1.45
C GLU A 525 -8.26 23.67 0.15
N LYS A 526 -8.05 22.71 -0.76
CA LYS A 526 -7.39 22.95 -2.05
C LYS A 526 -8.35 23.45 -3.13
N LEU A 527 -9.66 23.33 -2.92
CA LEU A 527 -10.67 23.79 -3.87
C LEU A 527 -10.91 25.30 -3.72
N ALA A 528 -10.61 26.05 -4.78
CA ALA A 528 -10.79 27.50 -4.81
C ALA A 528 -12.28 27.92 -4.78
N ALA A 529 -13.16 27.14 -5.41
CA ALA A 529 -14.60 27.42 -5.45
C ALA A 529 -15.32 26.84 -4.24
N ASP A 530 -16.27 27.58 -3.67
CA ASP A 530 -17.10 27.08 -2.56
C ASP A 530 -18.18 26.12 -3.04
N SER A 531 -18.71 26.32 -4.25
CA SER A 531 -19.61 25.39 -4.93
C SER A 531 -19.10 25.07 -6.32
N GLY A 532 -19.31 23.84 -6.78
CA GLY A 532 -18.93 23.37 -8.11
C GLY A 532 -17.46 23.04 -8.28
N GLY A 533 -16.71 22.89 -7.18
CA GLY A 533 -15.33 22.40 -7.23
C GLY A 533 -15.28 20.93 -7.67
N CYS A 534 -14.29 20.56 -8.48
CA CYS A 534 -14.22 19.23 -9.09
C CYS A 534 -13.03 18.41 -8.56
N LEU A 535 -13.28 17.15 -8.22
CA LEU A 535 -12.26 16.16 -7.88
C LEU A 535 -12.41 14.95 -8.82
N ARG A 536 -11.31 14.33 -9.23
CA ARG A 536 -11.34 13.05 -9.96
C ARG A 536 -10.80 11.94 -9.08
N LEU A 537 -11.56 10.86 -8.95
CA LEU A 537 -11.14 9.64 -8.26
C LEU A 537 -10.89 8.51 -9.25
N SER A 538 -9.77 7.82 -9.14
CA SER A 538 -9.48 6.62 -9.93
C SER A 538 -9.05 5.47 -9.02
N ALA A 539 -9.55 4.26 -9.29
CA ALA A 539 -9.14 3.06 -8.57
C ALA A 539 -7.64 2.78 -8.77
N THR A 540 -6.99 2.25 -7.73
CA THR A 540 -5.60 1.75 -7.83
C THR A 540 -5.58 0.23 -7.90
N THR A 541 -4.39 -0.37 -8.03
CA THR A 541 -4.23 -1.83 -7.91
C THR A 541 -4.45 -2.32 -6.48
N ARG A 542 -4.25 -1.43 -5.48
CA ARG A 542 -4.48 -1.77 -4.08
C ARG A 542 -5.96 -1.60 -3.75
N PRO A 543 -6.61 -2.61 -3.16
CA PRO A 543 -8.00 -2.49 -2.78
C PRO A 543 -8.12 -1.41 -1.69
N TYR A 544 -9.22 -0.64 -1.69
CA TYR A 544 -9.52 0.42 -0.71
C TYR A 544 -8.56 1.63 -0.74
N GLU A 545 -7.60 1.64 -1.68
CA GLU A 545 -6.75 2.80 -1.99
C GLU A 545 -7.16 3.36 -3.35
N PHE A 546 -7.42 4.67 -3.40
CA PHE A 546 -7.83 5.38 -4.61
C PHE A 546 -6.89 6.55 -4.85
N ARG A 547 -6.65 6.88 -6.12
CA ARG A 547 -5.94 8.10 -6.48
C ARG A 547 -6.95 9.25 -6.58
N VAL A 548 -6.57 10.41 -6.05
CA VAL A 548 -7.36 11.64 -6.13
C VAL A 548 -6.58 12.74 -6.86
N GLU A 549 -7.27 13.44 -7.75
CA GLU A 549 -6.78 14.61 -8.46
C GLU A 549 -7.73 15.79 -8.21
N VAL A 550 -7.20 16.91 -7.70
CA VAL A 550 -7.95 18.15 -7.55
C VAL A 550 -7.90 18.91 -8.89
N LEU A 551 -9.05 19.19 -9.47
CA LEU A 551 -9.13 19.87 -10.77
C LEU A 551 -9.26 21.39 -10.58
N GLU A 552 -8.57 22.16 -11.41
CA GLU A 552 -8.68 23.64 -11.41
C GLU A 552 -10.01 24.10 -12.01
N GLU A 553 -10.63 23.29 -12.87
CA GLU A 553 -11.90 23.57 -13.51
C GLU A 553 -13.06 23.36 -12.54
N THR A 554 -14.06 24.23 -12.66
CA THR A 554 -15.32 24.15 -11.90
C THR A 554 -16.45 23.68 -12.78
N ASP A 555 -17.41 22.95 -12.22
CA ASP A 555 -18.61 22.54 -12.93
C ASP A 555 -19.50 23.75 -13.28
N PRO A 556 -19.87 23.96 -14.55
CA PRO A 556 -20.61 25.15 -14.97
C PRO A 556 -22.06 25.21 -14.48
N GLN A 557 -22.64 24.11 -13.99
CA GLN A 557 -24.00 24.07 -13.48
C GLN A 557 -24.06 24.28 -11.96
N LEU A 558 -23.01 23.88 -11.24
CA LEU A 558 -22.95 23.99 -9.77
C LEU A 558 -22.03 25.12 -9.29
N TYR A 559 -21.23 25.71 -10.18
CA TYR A 559 -20.32 26.80 -9.81
C TYR A 559 -21.06 28.06 -9.40
N LEU A 560 -20.67 28.60 -8.24
CA LEU A 560 -21.08 29.90 -7.75
C LEU A 560 -19.86 30.80 -7.61
N SER A 561 -19.95 32.01 -8.15
CA SER A 561 -18.92 33.02 -7.90
C SER A 561 -18.88 33.39 -6.42
N PRO A 562 -17.73 33.80 -5.86
CA PRO A 562 -17.63 34.20 -4.45
C PRO A 562 -18.61 35.33 -4.07
N GLU A 563 -18.83 36.29 -4.97
CA GLU A 563 -19.78 37.38 -4.78
C GLU A 563 -21.21 36.83 -4.68
N ARG A 564 -21.61 35.97 -5.63
CA ARG A 564 -22.94 35.35 -5.63
C ARG A 564 -23.17 34.48 -4.40
N TYR A 565 -22.18 33.69 -4.00
CA TYR A 565 -22.29 32.85 -2.82
C TYR A 565 -22.50 33.70 -1.55
N ALA A 566 -21.78 34.82 -1.39
CA ALA A 566 -21.98 35.74 -0.29
C ALA A 566 -23.39 36.39 -0.28
N GLU A 567 -23.95 36.73 -1.45
CA GLU A 567 -25.32 37.22 -1.57
C GLU A 567 -26.34 36.17 -1.09
N LEU A 568 -26.18 34.92 -1.51
CA LEU A 568 -27.06 33.82 -1.12
C LEU A 568 -26.97 33.52 0.38
N LEU A 569 -25.79 33.63 0.98
CA LEU A 569 -25.63 33.53 2.44
C LEU A 569 -26.37 34.64 3.17
N SER A 570 -26.35 35.87 2.66
CA SER A 570 -27.15 36.97 3.24
C SER A 570 -28.65 36.72 3.10
N ALA A 571 -29.08 36.15 1.96
CA ALA A 571 -30.47 35.74 1.77
C ALA A 571 -30.90 34.62 2.73
N ARG A 572 -30.00 33.66 3.02
CA ARG A 572 -30.22 32.62 4.05
C ARG A 572 -30.50 33.25 5.40
N GLU A 573 -29.62 34.15 5.85
CA GLU A 573 -29.76 34.84 7.14
C GLU A 573 -31.10 35.58 7.23
N GLN A 574 -31.49 36.30 6.17
CA GLN A 574 -32.78 37.02 6.14
C GLN A 574 -34.00 36.09 6.17
N ALA A 575 -33.93 34.97 5.45
CA ALA A 575 -35.00 33.98 5.42
C ALA A 575 -35.16 33.24 6.76
N GLU A 576 -34.05 32.98 7.45
CA GLU A 576 -34.03 32.38 8.79
C GLU A 576 -34.54 33.36 9.85
N GLU A 577 -34.13 34.62 9.82
CA GLU A 577 -34.58 35.65 10.77
C GLU A 577 -36.07 35.97 10.66
N SER A 578 -36.60 36.00 9.44
CA SER A 578 -38.02 36.31 9.20
C SER A 578 -38.92 35.13 9.59
N GLY A 579 -38.47 33.89 9.33
CA GLY A 579 -39.16 32.65 9.70
C GLY A 579 -40.48 32.37 8.96
N ASP A 580 -41.00 33.33 8.19
CA ASP A 580 -42.28 33.27 7.47
C ASP A 580 -42.13 33.31 5.94
N VAL A 581 -40.89 33.30 5.43
CA VAL A 581 -40.61 33.30 3.98
C VAL A 581 -40.77 31.88 3.43
N ALA A 582 -41.73 31.68 2.52
CA ALA A 582 -41.93 30.40 1.86
C ALA A 582 -40.81 30.08 0.86
N THR A 583 -40.61 28.80 0.55
CA THR A 583 -39.63 28.40 -0.47
C THR A 583 -40.02 28.94 -1.85
N PHE A 584 -41.32 29.01 -2.13
CA PHE A 584 -41.85 29.69 -3.30
C PHE A 584 -41.32 31.13 -3.46
N ASP A 585 -41.29 31.92 -2.38
CA ASP A 585 -40.85 33.31 -2.43
C ASP A 585 -39.34 33.41 -2.67
N ILE A 586 -38.53 32.54 -2.03
CA ILE A 586 -37.09 32.41 -2.29
C ILE A 586 -36.84 32.13 -3.78
N VAL A 587 -37.57 31.18 -4.37
CA VAL A 587 -37.42 30.84 -5.80
C VAL A 587 -37.83 32.00 -6.70
N CYS A 588 -38.85 32.78 -6.33
CA CYS A 588 -39.25 33.98 -7.08
C CYS A 588 -38.14 35.04 -7.06
N GLU A 589 -37.59 35.35 -5.88
CA GLU A 589 -36.53 36.35 -5.70
C GLU A 589 -35.29 35.98 -6.51
N LEU A 590 -34.82 34.73 -6.40
CA LEU A 590 -33.67 34.27 -7.15
C LEU A 590 -33.89 34.36 -8.67
N LEU A 591 -35.02 33.86 -9.19
CA LEU A 591 -35.28 33.87 -10.63
C LEU A 591 -35.57 35.27 -11.20
N GLU A 592 -35.97 36.24 -10.39
CA GLU A 592 -36.16 37.64 -10.81
C GLU A 592 -34.84 38.27 -11.29
N GLU A 593 -33.72 37.89 -10.68
CA GLU A 593 -32.37 38.34 -11.05
C GLU A 593 -31.85 37.69 -12.35
N TYR A 594 -32.50 36.62 -12.81
CA TYR A 594 -32.15 35.89 -14.04
C TYR A 594 -33.23 36.01 -15.12
N PRO A 595 -33.33 37.13 -15.86
CA PRO A 595 -34.32 37.31 -16.95
C PRO A 595 -34.25 36.24 -18.05
N LYS A 596 -33.07 35.61 -18.23
CA LYS A 596 -32.88 34.52 -19.20
C LYS A 596 -33.31 33.16 -18.66
N GLY A 597 -33.46 33.03 -17.35
CA GLY A 597 -33.75 31.81 -16.62
C GLY A 597 -32.50 31.00 -16.26
N LEU A 598 -32.67 30.12 -15.28
CA LEU A 598 -31.67 29.14 -14.82
C LEU A 598 -32.09 27.74 -15.22
N ASP A 599 -31.15 26.82 -15.44
CA ASP A 599 -31.50 25.41 -15.49
C ASP A 599 -31.88 24.88 -14.09
N PHE A 600 -32.43 23.66 -14.03
CA PHE A 600 -32.91 23.08 -12.78
C PHE A 600 -31.78 22.88 -11.75
N LEU A 601 -30.58 22.47 -12.18
CA LEU A 601 -29.45 22.20 -11.28
C LEU A 601 -28.88 23.51 -10.73
N GLN A 602 -28.74 24.53 -11.57
CA GLN A 602 -28.31 25.87 -11.17
C GLN A 602 -29.26 26.45 -10.12
N LEU A 603 -30.57 26.39 -10.37
CA LEU A 603 -31.56 26.88 -9.43
C LEU A 603 -31.58 26.06 -8.14
N LEU A 604 -31.51 24.72 -8.23
CA LEU A 604 -31.43 23.85 -7.06
C LEU A 604 -30.19 24.15 -6.20
N THR A 605 -29.07 24.46 -6.84
CA THR A 605 -27.82 24.82 -6.16
C THR A 605 -27.99 26.12 -5.39
N GLU A 606 -28.47 27.18 -6.03
CA GLU A 606 -28.67 28.48 -5.37
C GLU A 606 -29.71 28.39 -4.24
N VAL A 607 -30.85 27.74 -4.49
CA VAL A 607 -31.89 27.55 -3.46
C VAL A 607 -31.34 26.79 -2.27
N ASN A 608 -30.55 25.72 -2.46
CA ASN A 608 -29.98 24.95 -1.35
C ASN A 608 -28.92 25.68 -0.54
N VAL A 609 -28.31 26.75 -1.07
CA VAL A 609 -27.47 27.65 -0.26
C VAL A 609 -28.34 28.51 0.66
N VAL A 610 -29.49 28.98 0.18
CA VAL A 610 -30.43 29.81 0.97
C VAL A 610 -31.22 28.96 1.97
N ARG A 611 -31.74 27.82 1.54
CA ARG A 611 -32.53 26.87 2.34
C ARG A 611 -32.44 25.49 1.72
N ARG A 612 -32.06 24.49 2.53
CA ARG A 612 -32.08 23.09 2.13
C ARG A 612 -33.49 22.67 1.71
N VAL A 613 -33.63 22.16 0.49
CA VAL A 613 -34.89 21.66 -0.08
C VAL A 613 -34.63 20.41 -0.90
N THR A 614 -35.59 19.48 -0.86
CA THR A 614 -35.51 18.29 -1.71
C THR A 614 -35.68 18.67 -3.19
N ARG A 615 -35.09 17.89 -4.09
CA ARG A 615 -35.28 18.02 -5.55
C ARG A 615 -36.75 18.03 -5.91
N ARG A 616 -37.52 17.16 -5.28
CA ARG A 616 -38.96 17.01 -5.47
C ARG A 616 -39.72 18.27 -5.06
N LYS A 617 -39.37 18.89 -3.92
CA LYS A 617 -39.98 20.13 -3.46
C LYS A 617 -39.80 21.25 -4.49
N LEU A 618 -38.57 21.47 -4.97
CA LEU A 618 -38.31 22.50 -5.97
C LEU A 618 -39.02 22.19 -7.30
N ALA A 619 -38.96 20.95 -7.79
CA ALA A 619 -39.67 20.54 -9.00
C ALA A 619 -41.19 20.72 -8.89
N SER A 620 -41.75 20.52 -7.69
CA SER A 620 -43.16 20.74 -7.40
C SER A 620 -43.52 22.22 -7.48
N ILE A 621 -42.72 23.09 -6.87
CA ILE A 621 -42.91 24.55 -6.95
C ILE A 621 -42.86 25.02 -8.40
N LEU A 622 -41.84 24.62 -9.16
CA LEU A 622 -41.72 24.99 -10.58
C LEU A 622 -42.89 24.49 -11.44
N SER A 623 -43.49 23.36 -11.08
CA SER A 623 -44.58 22.74 -11.85
C SER A 623 -45.99 23.19 -11.42
N ASN A 624 -46.15 23.64 -10.17
CA ASN A 624 -47.45 23.91 -9.57
C ASN A 624 -47.85 25.40 -9.70
N TYR A 625 -46.91 26.34 -9.79
CA TYR A 625 -47.25 27.77 -9.86
C TYR A 625 -47.20 28.33 -11.29
N PHE A 626 -48.19 29.14 -11.67
CA PHE A 626 -48.31 29.69 -13.04
C PHE A 626 -47.20 30.68 -13.43
N CYS A 627 -46.52 31.26 -12.44
CA CYS A 627 -45.45 32.22 -12.66
C CYS A 627 -44.13 31.59 -13.09
N PHE A 628 -43.97 30.27 -12.97
CA PHE A 628 -42.78 29.58 -13.46
C PHE A 628 -43.04 28.96 -14.83
N VAL A 629 -42.19 29.30 -15.79
CA VAL A 629 -42.31 28.80 -17.16
C VAL A 629 -40.96 28.29 -17.63
N GLN A 630 -40.94 27.04 -18.08
CA GLN A 630 -39.78 26.49 -18.77
C GLN A 630 -39.74 27.00 -20.21
N LYS A 631 -38.61 27.58 -20.60
CA LYS A 631 -38.35 28.02 -21.97
C LYS A 631 -38.20 26.79 -22.88
N ALA A 632 -39.06 26.74 -23.89
CA ALA A 632 -39.13 25.65 -24.85
C ALA A 632 -37.75 25.29 -25.44
N GLY A 633 -37.38 24.02 -25.33
CA GLY A 633 -36.16 23.45 -25.92
C GLY A 633 -34.85 23.79 -25.21
N THR A 634 -34.86 24.44 -24.03
CA THR A 634 -33.62 24.89 -23.37
C THR A 634 -33.46 24.46 -21.91
N GLY A 635 -34.43 23.78 -21.30
CA GLY A 635 -34.38 23.39 -19.89
C GLY A 635 -34.54 24.56 -18.88
N GLN A 636 -34.29 25.80 -19.31
CA GLN A 636 -34.26 27.00 -18.46
C GLN A 636 -35.63 27.41 -17.93
N TRP A 637 -35.72 27.64 -16.62
CA TRP A 637 -36.87 28.12 -15.88
C TRP A 637 -36.81 29.63 -15.67
N ARG A 638 -37.93 30.30 -15.89
CA ARG A 638 -38.07 31.76 -15.73
C ARG A 638 -39.22 32.10 -14.83
N PHE A 639 -39.08 33.22 -14.14
CA PHE A 639 -40.15 33.83 -13.37
C PHE A 639 -40.88 34.92 -14.19
N ASP A 640 -42.19 34.78 -14.32
CA ASP A 640 -43.10 35.77 -14.92
C ASP A 640 -43.80 36.55 -13.81
N THR A 641 -43.25 37.72 -13.48
CA THR A 641 -43.75 38.60 -12.41
C THR A 641 -45.23 38.96 -12.56
N LYS A 642 -45.76 39.02 -13.79
CA LYS A 642 -47.17 39.34 -14.06
C LYS A 642 -48.13 38.22 -13.67
N LYS A 643 -47.61 37.00 -13.51
CA LYS A 643 -48.39 35.81 -13.17
C LYS A 643 -48.22 35.38 -11.71
N ARG A 644 -47.43 36.10 -10.91
CA ARG A 644 -47.23 35.79 -9.48
C ARG A 644 -48.56 35.63 -8.75
N ASP A 645 -49.47 36.58 -8.94
CA ASP A 645 -50.77 36.62 -8.25
C ASP A 645 -51.80 35.60 -8.81
N MET A 646 -51.46 34.83 -9.85
CA MET A 646 -52.36 33.79 -10.37
C MET A 646 -52.38 32.53 -9.51
N GLY A 647 -51.44 32.38 -8.56
CA GLY A 647 -51.37 31.27 -7.62
C GLY A 647 -51.06 29.92 -8.29
N THR A 648 -51.60 28.84 -7.69
CA THR A 648 -51.34 27.46 -8.11
C THR A 648 -52.24 27.00 -9.27
N ASP A 649 -51.70 26.16 -10.14
CA ASP A 649 -52.45 25.46 -11.17
C ASP A 649 -53.30 24.36 -10.54
N ARG A 650 -54.60 24.66 -10.37
CA ARG A 650 -55.57 23.73 -9.76
C ARG A 650 -55.65 22.38 -10.48
N THR A 651 -55.21 22.27 -11.74
CA THR A 651 -55.17 20.99 -12.46
C THR A 651 -54.11 20.04 -11.90
N LYS A 652 -53.11 20.58 -11.19
CA LYS A 652 -52.02 19.82 -10.55
C LYS A 652 -52.41 19.22 -9.20
N ARG A 653 -53.51 19.68 -8.58
CA ARG A 653 -54.00 19.17 -7.28
C ARG A 653 -54.22 17.65 -7.21
N LYS A 654 -54.52 17.02 -8.35
CA LYS A 654 -54.70 15.56 -8.43
C LYS A 654 -53.38 14.76 -8.29
N TYR A 655 -52.24 15.45 -8.41
CA TYR A 655 -50.90 14.88 -8.26
C TYR A 655 -50.28 15.24 -6.91
N LEU A 656 -51.00 15.89 -6.00
CA LEU A 656 -50.48 16.17 -4.65
C LEU A 656 -50.12 14.86 -3.96
N LYS A 657 -48.91 14.80 -3.44
CA LYS A 657 -48.39 13.67 -2.66
C LYS A 657 -49.19 13.59 -1.35
N ARG A 658 -49.82 12.44 -1.10
CA ARG A 658 -50.75 12.24 0.04
C ARG A 658 -50.07 11.67 1.26
#